data_AF-A0A150Q414-F1
#
_entry.id   AF-A0A150Q414-F1
#
_cell.length_a   1.000
_cell.length_b   1.000
_cell.length_c   1.000
_cell.angle_alpha   90.00
_cell.angle_beta   90.00
_cell.angle_gamma   90.00
#
_symmetry.space_group_name_H-M   'P 1'
#
loop_
_entity.id
_entity.type
_entity.pdbx_description
1 polymer ?
#
loop_
_entity_poly.entity_id
_entity_poly.type
_entity_poly.pdbx_seq_one_letter_code
_entity_poly.pdbx_strand_id
1 'polypeptide(L)'
;MPGLSLVADTTRCSPEPERTSLHELLDFVLEGARNTPPPLDEAALPLRAETEALPLLCDLAEAAAELAAGRRARAVVRLCLEPDPWELGLERVGRDLLVTVFHGGDVPEIALHERRFDGDALCARLLAAMDRLAPPRSAALRRDAALADNDAEHGGLGELRLPTARRALAAALPFSSDDPGGEPAIVGVEPTGEIPIVIAAEALLRTSQGAAAAQPAVLRADLFSLLFRGKVRVLVGEEARELPDVFIFPFAEQLASLSLESLDAWARRQPYHRRLTVGGAILGVRLHSEGALSLTLGVPRAGRPGSADPRALGPGRGSAFAAAEDRAQTWTFPAVDVAALAQGVVAFGRALARSLVRRDRGQASNLRLFEFRARVRELAERLRELTRNDAKINVAPETYRAFAAAAARPQAPAEDTFGRTRLRFTARWIAAIPSLDLRATFLCGDVLVVGSTRELTCIDRRTGECLWRKPAPRAVSVMTPVGLGRLLPDGTLQLHELASGEVAWSTRLSPRVGANASGAVVSAPGLPRMLIVSEGTRHLAAVDLYSGEVRWRYAARRGENFRLRRAGKLVVVGSGEPALAALDVLSGEVVWRFCDRLPFASPVAVDHDALFAVAGDGAFVGRGGARLHHLDPWSGEARWTVDLPKHVAPVGAPLLGPETVCVVTHGRRGTGLVGLDRRTGATRFDLTACAATASCLMVDDVVVVNSEAGEIVGVGAHDGAVRYRHVIAGGVEGDRPRRLEPVLRSGALFVPQNEVHVVRPRDGALLGKVPTDLIPDLLRVDERCDVYVAEESGHLAAFAAAPRLSLVQ
;
A
#
# COMPACT_ATOMS: atom_id res chain seq x y z
N MET A 1 -47.22 -15.19 17.07
CA MET A 1 -47.62 -14.45 15.85
C MET A 1 -46.49 -14.53 14.82
N PRO A 2 -46.40 -15.60 14.03
CA PRO A 2 -45.61 -15.63 12.80
C PRO A 2 -46.54 -15.34 11.61
N GLY A 3 -46.20 -14.37 10.77
CA GLY A 3 -47.06 -14.04 9.63
C GLY A 3 -46.43 -13.02 8.71
N LEU A 4 -45.83 -13.51 7.61
CA LEU A 4 -46.20 -13.18 6.23
C LEU A 4 -45.14 -13.76 5.29
N SER A 5 -45.37 -15.01 4.88
CA SER A 5 -44.87 -15.50 3.61
C SER A 5 -45.75 -14.91 2.50
N LEU A 6 -45.19 -14.05 1.66
CA LEU A 6 -45.77 -13.78 0.34
C LEU A 6 -45.05 -14.70 -0.64
N VAL A 7 -45.67 -15.87 -0.84
CA VAL A 7 -45.45 -16.72 -2.00
C VAL A 7 -45.92 -15.91 -3.21
N ALA A 8 -44.97 -15.42 -4.01
CA ALA A 8 -45.28 -14.87 -5.31
C ALA A 8 -45.69 -16.03 -6.22
N ASP A 9 -46.95 -15.99 -6.63
CA ASP A 9 -47.57 -16.90 -7.58
C ASP A 9 -46.92 -16.72 -8.97
N THR A 10 -45.93 -17.53 -9.31
CA THR A 10 -45.22 -17.50 -10.60
C THR A 10 -45.92 -18.36 -11.68
N THR A 11 -47.25 -18.35 -11.74
CA THR A 11 -48.01 -19.12 -12.74
C THR A 11 -48.76 -18.29 -13.78
N ARG A 12 -48.36 -17.03 -14.00
CA ARG A 12 -48.70 -16.31 -15.24
C ARG A 12 -47.49 -16.29 -16.15
N CYS A 13 -47.47 -17.19 -17.14
CA CYS A 13 -46.76 -16.93 -18.39
C CYS A 13 -47.23 -15.57 -18.90
N SER A 14 -46.33 -14.58 -18.87
CA SER A 14 -46.44 -13.46 -19.80
C SER A 14 -46.48 -14.04 -21.21
N PRO A 15 -47.29 -13.48 -22.13
CA PRO A 15 -47.16 -13.85 -23.54
C PRO A 15 -45.70 -13.64 -23.95
N GLU A 16 -45.14 -14.57 -24.72
CA GLU A 16 -43.84 -14.38 -25.34
C GLU A 16 -43.79 -12.96 -25.95
N PRO A 17 -42.75 -12.16 -25.69
CA PRO A 17 -42.65 -10.87 -26.34
C PRO A 17 -42.62 -11.10 -27.85
N GLU A 18 -43.53 -10.47 -28.58
CA GLU A 18 -43.52 -10.50 -30.04
C GLU A 18 -42.09 -10.15 -30.51
N ARG A 19 -41.46 -11.04 -31.28
CA ARG A 19 -40.10 -10.84 -31.78
C ARG A 19 -40.03 -9.49 -32.51
N THR A 20 -39.34 -8.52 -31.92
CA THR A 20 -39.17 -7.20 -32.54
C THR A 20 -38.12 -7.27 -33.66
N SER A 21 -38.16 -6.34 -34.62
CA SER A 21 -37.19 -6.30 -35.73
C SER A 21 -35.74 -6.02 -35.28
N LEU A 22 -35.54 -5.57 -34.03
CA LEU A 22 -34.23 -5.47 -33.39
C LEU A 22 -33.68 -6.87 -33.02
N HIS A 23 -34.53 -7.77 -32.52
CA HIS A 23 -34.16 -9.16 -32.23
C HIS A 23 -33.76 -9.88 -33.52
N GLU A 24 -34.52 -9.72 -34.61
CA GLU A 24 -34.15 -10.29 -35.92
C GLU A 24 -32.81 -9.76 -36.45
N LEU A 25 -32.46 -8.51 -36.14
CA LEU A 25 -31.20 -7.89 -36.54
C LEU A 25 -30.03 -8.37 -35.69
N LEU A 26 -30.21 -8.50 -34.38
CA LEU A 26 -29.20 -9.03 -33.48
C LEU A 26 -29.02 -10.54 -33.70
N ASP A 27 -30.09 -11.30 -33.88
CA ASP A 27 -30.05 -12.69 -34.34
C ASP A 27 -29.32 -12.77 -35.68
N PHE A 28 -29.58 -11.88 -36.64
CA PHE A 28 -28.81 -11.87 -37.88
C PHE A 28 -27.30 -11.60 -37.67
N VAL A 29 -26.95 -10.69 -36.77
CA VAL A 29 -25.54 -10.38 -36.42
C VAL A 29 -24.89 -11.54 -35.66
N LEU A 30 -25.66 -12.28 -34.86
CA LEU A 30 -25.18 -13.38 -34.02
C LEU A 30 -25.23 -14.77 -34.73
N GLU A 31 -26.14 -14.97 -35.69
CA GLU A 31 -26.43 -16.23 -36.41
C GLU A 31 -26.02 -16.22 -37.90
N GLY A 32 -25.73 -15.05 -38.49
CA GLY A 32 -25.45 -14.85 -39.92
C GLY A 32 -24.18 -15.55 -40.45
N ALA A 33 -24.19 -15.88 -41.76
CA ALA A 33 -23.81 -17.17 -42.36
C ALA A 33 -22.37 -17.74 -42.25
N ARG A 34 -22.36 -19.09 -42.11
CA ARG A 34 -21.30 -20.12 -42.12
C ARG A 34 -20.55 -20.33 -40.81
N ASN A 35 -20.83 -21.50 -40.22
CA ASN A 35 -20.41 -22.06 -38.93
C ASN A 35 -21.29 -21.63 -37.75
N THR A 36 -22.03 -22.62 -37.24
CA THR A 36 -22.80 -22.63 -36.00
C THR A 36 -21.94 -22.17 -34.82
N PRO A 37 -22.28 -21.08 -34.12
CA PRO A 37 -21.73 -20.77 -32.80
C PRO A 37 -22.35 -21.68 -31.72
N PRO A 38 -21.78 -21.77 -30.50
CA PRO A 38 -22.45 -22.44 -29.39
C PRO A 38 -23.80 -21.75 -29.11
N PRO A 39 -24.81 -22.45 -28.56
CA PRO A 39 -26.02 -21.79 -28.12
C PRO A 39 -25.62 -20.78 -27.05
N LEU A 40 -25.74 -19.50 -27.36
CA LEU A 40 -25.85 -18.49 -26.33
C LEU A 40 -27.16 -18.81 -25.62
N ASP A 41 -27.06 -19.09 -24.32
CA ASP A 41 -28.23 -19.29 -23.46
C ASP A 41 -29.18 -18.12 -23.70
N GLU A 42 -30.43 -18.38 -24.11
CA GLU A 42 -31.44 -17.34 -24.41
C GLU A 42 -31.67 -16.38 -23.22
N ALA A 43 -31.11 -16.70 -22.06
CA ALA A 43 -31.02 -15.87 -20.86
C ALA A 43 -29.95 -14.74 -20.90
N ALA A 44 -29.03 -14.68 -21.87
CA ALA A 44 -27.83 -13.85 -21.80
C ALA A 44 -27.92 -12.44 -22.45
N LEU A 45 -29.03 -12.09 -23.11
CA LEU A 45 -29.23 -10.76 -23.70
C LEU A 45 -30.63 -10.24 -23.34
N PRO A 46 -30.83 -9.68 -22.13
CA PRO A 46 -32.13 -9.17 -21.73
C PRO A 46 -32.36 -7.81 -22.40
N LEU A 47 -32.80 -7.79 -23.66
CA LEU A 47 -33.44 -6.60 -24.25
C LEU A 47 -34.85 -6.48 -23.65
N ARG A 48 -34.93 -6.08 -22.38
CA ARG A 48 -36.22 -6.00 -21.66
C ARG A 48 -36.95 -4.67 -21.78
N ALA A 49 -36.42 -3.69 -22.52
CA ALA A 49 -37.08 -2.40 -22.71
C ALA A 49 -37.19 -2.04 -24.20
N GLU A 50 -38.39 -2.18 -24.77
CA GLU A 50 -38.73 -1.67 -26.11
C GLU A 50 -38.46 -0.16 -26.27
N THR A 51 -38.39 0.58 -25.16
CA THR A 51 -38.10 2.01 -25.06
C THR A 51 -36.68 2.40 -25.54
N GLU A 52 -35.71 1.48 -25.56
CA GLU A 52 -34.32 1.76 -25.98
C GLU A 52 -33.96 1.28 -27.40
N ALA A 53 -34.88 0.57 -28.08
CA ALA A 53 -34.62 0.01 -29.41
C ALA A 53 -34.45 1.10 -30.49
N LEU A 54 -35.22 2.19 -30.39
CA LEU A 54 -35.25 3.25 -31.40
C LEU A 54 -33.97 4.12 -31.40
N PRO A 55 -33.45 4.60 -30.25
CA PRO A 55 -32.15 5.27 -30.19
C PRO A 55 -31.00 4.39 -30.72
N LEU A 56 -30.96 3.12 -30.33
CA LEU A 56 -29.93 2.18 -30.77
C LEU A 56 -29.94 1.97 -32.30
N LEU A 57 -31.12 1.82 -32.90
CA LEU A 57 -31.26 1.71 -34.36
C LEU A 57 -30.84 2.99 -35.09
N CYS A 58 -31.15 4.16 -34.54
CA CYS A 58 -30.67 5.43 -35.08
C CYS A 58 -29.14 5.53 -35.04
N ASP A 59 -28.51 5.16 -33.92
CA ASP A 59 -27.05 5.18 -33.78
C ASP A 59 -26.36 4.19 -34.72
N LEU A 60 -26.91 2.98 -34.87
CA LEU A 60 -26.45 1.99 -35.85
C LEU A 60 -26.60 2.49 -37.30
N ALA A 61 -27.73 3.12 -37.63
CA ALA A 61 -27.98 3.65 -38.97
C ALA A 61 -27.03 4.82 -39.31
N GLU A 62 -26.81 5.74 -38.37
CA GLU A 62 -25.85 6.83 -38.54
C GLU A 62 -24.42 6.32 -38.70
N ALA A 63 -24.00 5.36 -37.85
CA ALA A 63 -22.70 4.72 -37.94
C ALA A 63 -22.50 4.00 -39.29
N ALA A 64 -23.48 3.21 -39.73
CA ALA A 64 -23.46 2.52 -41.02
C ALA A 64 -23.43 3.51 -42.20
N ALA A 65 -24.15 4.64 -42.10
CA ALA A 65 -24.15 5.68 -43.12
C ALA A 65 -22.78 6.38 -43.25
N GLU A 66 -22.10 6.65 -42.13
CA GLU A 66 -20.74 7.21 -42.13
C GLU A 66 -19.72 6.25 -42.74
N LEU A 67 -19.84 4.95 -42.42
CA LEU A 67 -19.00 3.89 -42.98
C LEU A 67 -19.23 3.72 -44.49
N ALA A 68 -20.49 3.63 -44.93
CA ALA A 68 -20.86 3.49 -46.35
C ALA A 68 -20.37 4.69 -47.18
N ALA A 69 -20.51 5.91 -46.67
CA ALA A 69 -20.03 7.14 -47.30
C ALA A 69 -18.50 7.31 -47.27
N GLY A 70 -17.76 6.44 -46.56
CA GLY A 70 -16.30 6.52 -46.44
C GLY A 70 -15.80 7.67 -45.55
N ARG A 71 -16.68 8.29 -44.76
CA ARG A 71 -16.29 9.38 -43.83
C ARG A 71 -15.50 8.88 -42.64
N ARG A 72 -15.71 7.62 -42.25
CA ARG A 72 -14.95 6.89 -41.23
C ARG A 72 -14.70 5.46 -41.70
N ALA A 73 -13.61 4.85 -41.23
CA ALA A 73 -13.31 3.44 -41.47
C ALA A 73 -13.85 2.52 -40.36
N ARG A 74 -14.09 3.07 -39.17
CA ARG A 74 -14.55 2.35 -37.97
C ARG A 74 -15.60 3.16 -37.22
N ALA A 75 -16.56 2.48 -36.60
CA ALA A 75 -17.54 3.04 -35.69
C ALA A 75 -17.82 2.06 -34.54
N VAL A 76 -18.18 2.58 -33.36
CA VAL A 76 -18.58 1.78 -32.21
C VAL A 76 -19.93 2.29 -31.74
N VAL A 77 -20.88 1.38 -31.53
CA VAL A 77 -22.21 1.67 -31.01
C VAL A 77 -22.40 0.90 -29.71
N ARG A 78 -22.96 1.54 -28.69
CA ARG A 78 -23.21 0.90 -27.39
C ARG A 78 -24.52 0.14 -27.41
N LEU A 79 -24.47 -1.12 -27.01
CA LEU A 79 -25.63 -1.97 -26.74
C LEU A 79 -25.96 -1.84 -25.25
N CYS A 80 -27.05 -1.15 -24.91
CA CYS A 80 -27.53 -1.02 -23.54
C CYS A 80 -28.18 -2.35 -23.09
N LEU A 81 -27.34 -3.29 -22.67
CA LEU A 81 -27.75 -4.58 -22.11
C LEU A 81 -27.38 -4.56 -20.62
N GLU A 82 -28.33 -4.84 -19.73
CA GLU A 82 -28.02 -5.01 -18.30
C GLU A 82 -27.33 -6.37 -18.06
N PRO A 83 -26.34 -6.47 -17.14
CA PRO A 83 -25.92 -5.46 -16.15
C PRO A 83 -24.80 -4.51 -16.60
N ASP A 84 -24.07 -4.81 -17.68
CA ASP A 84 -22.96 -3.98 -18.20
C ASP A 84 -23.10 -3.75 -19.72
N PRO A 85 -22.85 -2.52 -20.22
CA PRO A 85 -23.06 -2.20 -21.62
C PRO A 85 -22.06 -2.93 -22.52
N TRP A 86 -22.56 -3.71 -23.46
CA TRP A 86 -21.77 -4.27 -24.55
C TRP A 86 -21.57 -3.21 -25.64
N GLU A 87 -20.55 -3.40 -26.46
CA GLU A 87 -20.21 -2.50 -27.56
C GLU A 87 -20.16 -3.30 -28.87
N LEU A 88 -20.74 -2.71 -29.91
CA LEU A 88 -20.76 -3.24 -31.27
C LEU A 88 -19.86 -2.38 -32.13
N GLY A 89 -18.68 -2.91 -32.45
CA GLY A 89 -17.71 -2.34 -33.37
C GLY A 89 -18.00 -2.74 -34.81
N LEU A 90 -18.04 -1.75 -35.69
CA LEU A 90 -18.18 -1.88 -37.13
C LEU A 90 -16.91 -1.38 -37.81
N GLU A 91 -16.31 -2.20 -38.67
CA GLU A 91 -15.16 -1.81 -39.51
C GLU A 91 -15.46 -2.09 -40.98
N ARG A 92 -15.22 -1.12 -41.85
CA ARG A 92 -15.45 -1.27 -43.29
C ARG A 92 -14.24 -1.92 -43.98
N VAL A 93 -14.51 -2.91 -44.83
CA VAL A 93 -13.54 -3.57 -45.72
C VAL A 93 -14.14 -3.68 -47.11
N GLY A 94 -13.76 -2.77 -48.00
CA GLY A 94 -14.40 -2.59 -49.30
C GLY A 94 -15.93 -2.42 -49.20
N ARG A 95 -16.67 -3.39 -49.75
CA ARG A 95 -18.15 -3.45 -49.72
C ARG A 95 -18.74 -4.16 -48.49
N ASP A 96 -17.89 -4.80 -47.70
CA ASP A 96 -18.31 -5.57 -46.53
C ASP A 96 -18.06 -4.83 -45.23
N LEU A 97 -18.76 -5.25 -44.19
CA LEU A 97 -18.57 -4.80 -42.82
C LEU A 97 -18.09 -5.97 -41.96
N LEU A 98 -17.03 -5.73 -41.19
CA LEU A 98 -16.58 -6.60 -40.11
C LEU A 98 -17.25 -6.14 -38.82
N VAL A 99 -17.98 -7.05 -38.18
CA VAL A 99 -18.70 -6.79 -36.93
C VAL A 99 -17.98 -7.49 -35.77
N THR A 100 -17.72 -6.74 -34.70
CA THR A 100 -17.14 -7.24 -33.45
C THR A 100 -18.04 -6.82 -32.29
N VAL A 101 -18.39 -7.75 -31.41
CA VAL A 101 -19.20 -7.51 -30.21
C VAL A 101 -18.36 -7.82 -28.99
N PHE A 102 -18.16 -6.84 -28.13
CA PHE A 102 -17.24 -6.93 -27.00
C PHE A 102 -17.73 -6.12 -25.80
N HIS A 103 -17.19 -6.43 -24.62
CA HIS A 103 -17.43 -5.72 -23.38
C HIS A 103 -16.11 -5.09 -22.91
N GLY A 104 -16.14 -3.78 -22.64
CA GLY A 104 -14.96 -2.96 -22.34
C GLY A 104 -14.52 -2.91 -20.87
N GLY A 105 -15.08 -3.73 -19.97
CA GLY A 105 -14.75 -3.73 -18.55
C GLY A 105 -13.29 -4.04 -18.18
N ASP A 106 -13.04 -4.20 -16.87
CA ASP A 106 -11.72 -4.49 -16.31
C ASP A 106 -11.11 -5.78 -16.85
N VAL A 107 -11.94 -6.77 -17.17
CA VAL A 107 -11.57 -7.99 -17.89
C VAL A 107 -12.39 -8.03 -19.19
N PRO A 108 -11.78 -7.67 -20.34
CA PRO A 108 -12.50 -7.64 -21.61
C PRO A 108 -13.07 -9.00 -22.03
N GLU A 109 -14.33 -8.99 -22.44
CA GLU A 109 -15.00 -10.15 -23.04
C GLU A 109 -15.30 -9.86 -24.51
N ILE A 110 -15.13 -10.87 -25.36
CA ILE A 110 -15.39 -10.75 -26.80
C ILE A 110 -16.35 -11.87 -27.19
N ALA A 111 -17.57 -11.51 -27.56
CA ALA A 111 -18.60 -12.44 -28.01
C ALA A 111 -18.44 -12.76 -29.50
N LEU A 112 -18.14 -11.75 -30.32
CA LEU A 112 -17.99 -11.85 -31.77
C LEU A 112 -16.81 -11.01 -32.23
N HIS A 113 -16.04 -11.48 -33.21
CA HIS A 113 -14.91 -10.70 -33.74
C HIS A 113 -14.73 -10.87 -35.23
N GLU A 114 -14.55 -9.74 -35.92
CA GLU A 114 -14.36 -9.62 -37.37
C GLU A 114 -15.30 -10.52 -38.20
N ARG A 115 -16.57 -10.64 -37.79
CA ARG A 115 -17.55 -11.40 -38.57
C ARG A 115 -17.94 -10.60 -39.80
N ARG A 116 -17.76 -11.17 -40.99
CA ARG A 116 -17.97 -10.49 -42.27
C ARG A 116 -19.44 -10.52 -42.67
N PHE A 117 -19.98 -9.35 -42.99
CA PHE A 117 -21.34 -9.14 -43.49
C PHE A 117 -21.29 -8.30 -44.76
N ASP A 118 -22.19 -8.59 -45.70
CA ASP A 118 -22.43 -7.74 -46.86
C ASP A 118 -23.00 -6.40 -46.38
N GLY A 119 -22.32 -5.29 -46.70
CA GLY A 119 -22.65 -3.96 -46.20
C GLY A 119 -24.02 -3.49 -46.70
N ASP A 120 -24.33 -3.74 -47.97
CA ASP A 120 -25.62 -3.38 -48.57
C ASP A 120 -26.77 -4.18 -47.91
N ALA A 121 -26.56 -5.47 -47.61
CA ALA A 121 -27.53 -6.33 -46.94
C ALA A 121 -27.78 -5.93 -45.48
N LEU A 122 -26.74 -5.57 -44.72
CA LEU A 122 -26.89 -5.10 -43.34
C LEU A 122 -27.67 -3.78 -43.31
N CYS A 123 -27.35 -2.84 -44.19
CA CYS A 123 -28.07 -1.56 -44.29
C CYS A 123 -29.52 -1.74 -44.76
N ALA A 124 -29.79 -2.67 -45.68
CA ALA A 124 -31.15 -3.00 -46.08
C ALA A 124 -31.98 -3.54 -44.89
N ARG A 125 -31.38 -4.38 -44.03
CA ARG A 125 -32.03 -4.85 -42.79
C ARG A 125 -32.26 -3.73 -41.79
N LEU A 126 -31.29 -2.82 -41.62
CA LEU A 126 -31.46 -1.62 -40.77
C LEU A 126 -32.61 -0.74 -41.27
N LEU A 127 -32.67 -0.45 -42.58
CA LEU A 127 -33.76 0.34 -43.17
C LEU A 127 -35.12 -0.35 -42.99
N ALA A 128 -35.21 -1.67 -43.18
CA ALA A 128 -36.43 -2.44 -42.95
C ALA A 128 -36.88 -2.43 -41.48
N ALA A 129 -35.93 -2.53 -40.53
CA ALA A 129 -36.22 -2.44 -39.10
C ALA A 129 -36.73 -1.03 -38.72
N MET A 130 -36.11 0.02 -39.26
CA MET A 130 -36.54 1.41 -39.06
C MET A 130 -37.93 1.69 -39.65
N ASP A 131 -38.25 1.13 -40.82
CA ASP A 131 -39.56 1.30 -41.48
C ASP A 131 -40.70 0.62 -40.71
N ARG A 132 -40.43 -0.53 -40.07
CA ARG A 132 -41.41 -1.23 -39.23
C ARG A 132 -41.69 -0.53 -37.90
N LEU A 133 -40.68 0.18 -37.36
CA LEU A 133 -40.79 0.94 -36.11
C LEU A 133 -41.24 2.39 -36.32
N ALA A 134 -41.37 2.85 -37.58
CA ALA A 134 -41.88 4.16 -37.89
C ALA A 134 -43.39 4.26 -37.57
N PRO A 135 -43.86 5.29 -36.84
CA PRO A 135 -45.28 5.45 -36.54
C PRO A 135 -46.09 5.66 -37.82
N PRO A 136 -47.34 5.16 -37.90
CA PRO A 136 -48.18 5.33 -39.08
C PRO A 136 -48.39 6.82 -39.39
N ARG A 137 -48.26 7.19 -40.67
CA ARG A 137 -48.31 8.58 -41.19
C ARG A 137 -49.53 9.41 -40.71
N SER A 138 -50.58 8.79 -40.20
CA SER A 138 -51.79 9.42 -39.66
C SER A 138 -51.65 9.98 -38.23
N ALA A 139 -50.62 9.58 -37.46
CA ALA A 139 -50.38 10.06 -36.09
C ALA A 139 -49.44 11.28 -36.03
N ALA A 140 -48.48 11.39 -36.96
CA ALA A 140 -47.53 12.50 -37.01
C ALA A 140 -48.20 13.87 -37.26
N LEU A 141 -49.21 13.91 -38.13
CA LEU A 141 -49.99 15.14 -38.42
C LEU A 141 -50.94 15.57 -37.27
N ARG A 142 -51.19 14.70 -36.27
CA ARG A 142 -52.05 15.05 -35.12
C ARG A 142 -51.26 15.57 -33.91
N ARG A 143 -49.97 15.21 -33.77
CA ARG A 143 -49.12 15.69 -32.67
C ARG A 143 -48.57 17.10 -32.90
N ASP A 144 -48.41 17.54 -34.15
CA ASP A 144 -47.97 18.92 -34.46
C ASP A 144 -48.92 20.01 -33.95
N ALA A 145 -50.17 19.67 -33.58
CA ALA A 145 -51.16 20.62 -33.07
C ALA A 145 -51.32 20.62 -31.54
N ALA A 146 -50.72 19.68 -30.82
CA ALA A 146 -50.93 19.53 -29.38
C ALA A 146 -49.69 18.91 -28.73
N LEU A 147 -48.73 19.75 -28.33
CA LEU A 147 -47.78 19.59 -27.20
C LEU A 147 -46.71 20.70 -27.29
N ALA A 148 -47.15 21.93 -27.01
CA ALA A 148 -46.34 22.80 -26.17
C ALA A 148 -46.68 22.41 -24.72
N ASP A 149 -45.66 22.31 -23.87
CA ASP A 149 -45.70 22.04 -22.44
C ASP A 149 -45.66 20.56 -21.97
N ASN A 150 -44.48 20.20 -21.43
CA ASN A 150 -44.24 19.38 -20.24
C ASN A 150 -44.18 17.84 -20.28
N ASP A 151 -43.45 17.22 -21.22
CA ASP A 151 -42.92 15.86 -21.01
C ASP A 151 -41.60 15.61 -21.80
N ALA A 152 -40.52 16.25 -21.37
CA ALA A 152 -39.23 16.26 -22.07
C ALA A 152 -38.19 15.25 -21.57
N GLU A 153 -38.49 14.35 -20.63
CA GLU A 153 -37.39 13.61 -19.98
C GLU A 153 -37.09 12.18 -20.46
N HIS A 154 -37.99 11.35 -21.01
CA HIS A 154 -37.58 9.93 -21.27
C HIS A 154 -38.13 9.22 -22.53
N GLY A 155 -38.66 9.90 -23.57
CA GLY A 155 -39.19 9.18 -24.75
C GLY A 155 -39.18 9.86 -26.13
N GLY A 156 -38.87 11.16 -26.25
CA GLY A 156 -39.09 11.91 -27.50
C GLY A 156 -37.91 12.00 -28.48
N LEU A 157 -36.68 11.76 -28.05
CA LEU A 157 -35.48 12.02 -28.87
C LEU A 157 -35.28 11.02 -30.01
N GLY A 158 -35.69 9.75 -29.83
CA GLY A 158 -35.57 8.72 -30.88
C GLY A 158 -36.52 8.95 -32.06
N GLU A 159 -37.76 9.37 -31.80
CA GLU A 159 -38.79 9.61 -32.83
C GLU A 159 -38.42 10.78 -33.75
N LEU A 160 -37.77 11.82 -33.23
CA LEU A 160 -37.27 12.97 -33.99
C LEU A 160 -36.02 12.65 -34.83
N ARG A 161 -35.16 11.72 -34.37
CA ARG A 161 -33.92 11.32 -35.08
C ARG A 161 -34.18 10.32 -36.20
N LEU A 162 -35.19 9.47 -36.07
CA LEU A 162 -35.48 8.37 -37.00
C LEU A 162 -35.55 8.80 -38.49
N PRO A 163 -36.29 9.86 -38.88
CA PRO A 163 -36.38 10.26 -40.29
C PRO A 163 -35.04 10.74 -40.86
N THR A 164 -34.23 11.40 -40.03
CA THR A 164 -32.92 11.95 -40.40
C THR A 164 -31.89 10.83 -40.56
N ALA A 165 -31.80 9.91 -39.58
CA ALA A 165 -30.91 8.76 -39.64
C ALA A 165 -31.25 7.83 -40.83
N ARG A 166 -32.54 7.59 -41.07
CA ARG A 166 -33.00 6.79 -42.22
C ARG A 166 -32.62 7.43 -43.55
N ARG A 167 -32.81 8.74 -43.69
CA ARG A 167 -32.45 9.49 -44.91
C ARG A 167 -30.94 9.48 -45.13
N ALA A 168 -30.15 9.65 -44.08
CA ALA A 168 -28.69 9.60 -44.15
C ALA A 168 -28.19 8.22 -44.60
N LEU A 169 -28.75 7.13 -44.04
CA LEU A 169 -28.41 5.76 -44.42
C LEU A 169 -28.81 5.45 -45.87
N ALA A 170 -30.04 5.81 -46.27
CA ALA A 170 -30.51 5.60 -47.64
C ALA A 170 -29.70 6.39 -48.68
N ALA A 171 -29.24 7.60 -48.35
CA ALA A 171 -28.42 8.43 -49.22
C ALA A 171 -26.96 7.95 -49.30
N ALA A 172 -26.50 7.13 -48.35
CA ALA A 172 -25.14 6.61 -48.30
C ALA A 172 -24.95 5.29 -49.07
N LEU A 173 -26.04 4.68 -49.57
CA LEU A 173 -26.02 3.46 -50.37
C LEU A 173 -25.93 3.77 -51.88
N PRO A 174 -25.29 2.90 -52.69
CA PRO A 174 -24.64 1.63 -52.32
C PRO A 174 -23.26 1.84 -51.67
N PHE A 175 -22.76 0.83 -50.95
CA PHE A 175 -21.39 0.87 -50.41
C PHE A 175 -20.38 1.12 -51.53
N SER A 176 -19.55 2.15 -51.35
CA SER A 176 -18.44 2.39 -52.27
C SER A 176 -17.51 1.17 -52.30
N SER A 177 -16.98 0.86 -53.48
CA SER A 177 -15.99 -0.21 -53.67
C SER A 177 -14.58 0.19 -53.24
N ASP A 178 -14.37 1.47 -52.89
CA ASP A 178 -13.08 1.91 -52.37
C ASP A 178 -12.82 1.23 -51.02
N ASP A 179 -11.64 0.65 -50.88
CA ASP A 179 -11.21 0.00 -49.66
C ASP A 179 -10.32 0.94 -48.85
N PRO A 180 -10.86 1.68 -47.85
CA PRO A 180 -10.04 2.49 -46.97
C PRO A 180 -9.18 1.63 -46.02
N GLY A 181 -9.48 0.34 -45.87
CA GLY A 181 -8.76 -0.58 -44.99
C GLY A 181 -7.72 -1.40 -45.76
N GLY A 182 -6.45 -1.36 -45.34
CA GLY A 182 -5.46 -2.27 -45.90
C GLY A 182 -5.68 -3.72 -45.43
N GLU A 183 -5.25 -4.70 -46.23
CA GLU A 183 -5.19 -6.10 -45.79
C GLU A 183 -4.41 -6.23 -44.47
N PRO A 184 -4.85 -7.13 -43.57
CA PRO A 184 -4.18 -7.31 -42.29
C PRO A 184 -2.80 -7.92 -42.52
N ALA A 185 -1.78 -7.30 -41.95
CA ALA A 185 -0.39 -7.76 -42.05
C ALA A 185 0.03 -8.44 -40.74
N ILE A 186 0.84 -9.49 -40.85
CA ILE A 186 1.47 -10.12 -39.68
C ILE A 186 2.59 -9.20 -39.20
N VAL A 187 2.50 -8.78 -37.94
CA VAL A 187 3.48 -7.91 -37.28
C VAL A 187 4.09 -8.67 -36.11
N GLY A 188 5.40 -8.91 -36.18
CA GLY A 188 6.18 -9.46 -35.08
C GLY A 188 6.34 -8.45 -33.95
N VAL A 189 6.05 -8.88 -32.74
CA VAL A 189 6.29 -8.17 -31.48
C VAL A 189 7.33 -8.96 -30.70
N GLU A 190 8.59 -8.60 -30.90
CA GLU A 190 9.72 -9.20 -30.21
C GLU A 190 10.29 -8.25 -29.16
N PRO A 191 10.42 -8.68 -27.90
CA PRO A 191 11.13 -7.92 -26.89
C PRO A 191 12.63 -7.94 -27.20
N THR A 192 13.33 -6.86 -26.88
CA THR A 192 14.77 -6.71 -27.10
C THR A 192 15.53 -6.74 -25.78
N GLY A 193 16.69 -7.39 -25.77
CA GLY A 193 17.61 -7.48 -24.63
C GLY A 193 17.70 -8.88 -24.04
N GLU A 194 18.65 -9.10 -23.13
CA GLU A 194 18.78 -10.34 -22.37
C GLU A 194 17.69 -10.39 -21.29
N ILE A 195 16.71 -11.27 -21.48
CA ILE A 195 15.54 -11.38 -20.61
C ILE A 195 15.35 -12.86 -20.26
N PRO A 196 15.22 -13.23 -18.98
CA PRO A 196 15.11 -14.64 -18.59
C PRO A 196 13.81 -15.31 -19.05
N ILE A 197 12.73 -14.52 -19.19
CA ILE A 197 11.43 -14.97 -19.68
C ILE A 197 11.05 -14.12 -20.88
N VAL A 198 10.98 -14.75 -22.05
CA VAL A 198 10.69 -14.07 -23.31
C VAL A 198 9.21 -14.27 -23.64
N ILE A 199 8.48 -13.17 -23.75
CA ILE A 199 7.10 -13.16 -24.24
C ILE A 199 7.13 -12.41 -25.58
N ALA A 200 6.81 -13.11 -26.66
CA ALA A 200 6.75 -12.57 -28.01
C ALA A 200 5.36 -12.81 -28.59
N ALA A 201 4.97 -12.04 -29.60
CA ALA A 201 3.72 -12.26 -30.29
C ALA A 201 3.79 -11.96 -31.78
N GLU A 202 2.98 -12.65 -32.57
CA GLU A 202 2.72 -12.33 -33.98
C GLU A 202 1.29 -11.82 -34.05
N ALA A 203 1.13 -10.52 -34.30
CA ALA A 203 -0.17 -9.83 -34.32
C ALA A 203 -0.67 -9.64 -35.74
N LEU A 204 -1.95 -9.92 -35.99
CA LEU A 204 -2.59 -9.65 -37.27
C LEU A 204 -3.16 -8.22 -37.25
N LEU A 205 -2.43 -7.24 -37.82
CA LEU A 205 -2.76 -5.81 -37.71
C LEU A 205 -3.07 -5.17 -39.07
N ARG A 206 -4.24 -4.54 -39.17
CA ARG A 206 -4.62 -3.68 -40.30
C ARG A 206 -3.92 -2.32 -40.19
N THR A 207 -3.48 -1.79 -41.33
CA THR A 207 -3.05 -0.39 -41.42
C THR A 207 -4.29 0.48 -41.48
N SER A 208 -4.46 1.38 -40.52
CA SER A 208 -5.43 2.47 -40.69
C SER A 208 -4.82 3.50 -41.65
N GLN A 209 -5.31 3.55 -42.90
CA GLN A 209 -5.07 4.69 -43.78
C GLN A 209 -6.17 5.71 -43.53
N GLY A 210 -5.81 6.89 -43.02
CA GLY A 210 -6.74 8.00 -42.89
C GLY A 210 -7.38 8.16 -41.51
N ALA A 211 -6.59 8.21 -40.43
CA ALA A 211 -6.92 9.14 -39.37
C ALA A 211 -6.44 10.53 -39.83
N ALA A 212 -7.33 11.31 -40.45
CA ALA A 212 -7.13 12.75 -40.54
C ALA A 212 -6.72 13.24 -39.16
N ALA A 213 -5.60 13.95 -39.06
CA ALA A 213 -4.96 14.37 -37.81
C ALA A 213 -6.01 14.73 -36.75
N ALA A 214 -6.30 13.78 -35.87
CA ALA A 214 -7.29 13.99 -34.82
C ALA A 214 -6.74 15.12 -33.95
N GLN A 215 -7.52 16.20 -33.82
CA GLN A 215 -7.15 17.32 -32.97
C GLN A 215 -6.77 16.78 -31.58
N PRO A 216 -5.59 17.13 -31.03
CA PRO A 216 -4.97 16.44 -29.90
C PRO A 216 -5.63 16.74 -28.52
N ALA A 217 -6.92 17.06 -28.47
CA ALA A 217 -7.56 17.59 -27.27
C ALA A 217 -8.33 16.56 -26.42
N VAL A 218 -8.73 15.41 -26.97
CA VAL A 218 -9.60 14.47 -26.23
C VAL A 218 -9.10 13.03 -26.35
N LEU A 219 -8.62 12.46 -25.23
CA LEU A 219 -8.33 11.04 -25.10
C LEU A 219 -9.64 10.25 -25.01
N ARG A 220 -9.75 9.13 -25.75
CA ARG A 220 -10.90 8.23 -25.69
C ARG A 220 -10.44 6.81 -25.38
N ALA A 221 -11.21 6.08 -24.59
CA ALA A 221 -11.00 4.64 -24.38
C ALA A 221 -11.59 3.89 -25.58
N ASP A 222 -10.72 3.43 -26.48
CA ASP A 222 -11.12 2.68 -27.68
C ASP A 222 -10.50 1.28 -27.61
N LEU A 223 -11.23 0.34 -27.00
CA LEU A 223 -10.79 -1.06 -26.98
C LEU A 223 -10.93 -1.69 -28.37
N PHE A 224 -11.92 -1.30 -29.17
CA PHE A 224 -12.21 -1.89 -30.47
C PHE A 224 -10.99 -1.86 -31.40
N SER A 225 -10.29 -0.73 -31.49
CA SER A 225 -9.08 -0.63 -32.32
C SER A 225 -7.87 -1.44 -31.81
N LEU A 226 -7.96 -1.99 -30.59
CA LEU A 226 -6.95 -2.83 -29.96
C LEU A 226 -7.35 -4.32 -29.92
N LEU A 227 -8.54 -4.68 -30.44
CA LEU A 227 -8.96 -6.07 -30.58
C LEU A 227 -8.37 -6.66 -31.87
N PHE A 228 -7.21 -7.28 -31.74
CA PHE A 228 -6.58 -8.03 -32.83
C PHE A 228 -6.09 -9.38 -32.33
N ARG A 229 -6.29 -10.39 -33.18
CA ARG A 229 -5.86 -11.76 -32.92
C ARG A 229 -4.42 -11.97 -33.32
N GLY A 230 -3.82 -12.97 -32.70
CA GLY A 230 -2.50 -13.42 -33.06
C GLY A 230 -2.04 -14.60 -32.24
N LYS A 231 -0.76 -14.86 -32.36
CA LYS A 231 -0.09 -15.96 -31.66
C LYS A 231 0.82 -15.37 -30.59
N VAL A 232 0.68 -15.82 -29.34
CA VAL A 232 1.59 -15.45 -28.26
C VAL A 232 2.50 -16.62 -27.95
N ARG A 233 3.81 -16.38 -27.89
CA ARG A 233 4.82 -17.36 -27.50
C ARG A 233 5.45 -16.94 -26.18
N VAL A 234 5.47 -17.83 -25.22
CA VAL A 234 6.11 -17.64 -23.91
C VAL A 234 7.22 -18.67 -23.75
N LEU A 235 8.44 -18.20 -23.53
CA LEU A 235 9.63 -18.99 -23.30
C LEU A 235 10.10 -18.78 -21.85
N VAL A 236 10.19 -19.86 -21.09
CA VAL A 236 10.72 -19.88 -19.71
C VAL A 236 11.82 -20.94 -19.68
N GLY A 237 13.09 -20.51 -19.64
CA GLY A 237 14.22 -21.42 -19.80
C GLY A 237 14.19 -22.14 -21.15
N GLU A 238 14.18 -23.47 -21.15
CA GLU A 238 14.09 -24.29 -22.37
C GLU A 238 12.64 -24.58 -22.80
N GLU A 239 11.66 -24.30 -21.94
CA GLU A 239 10.26 -24.58 -22.24
C GLU A 239 9.61 -23.43 -23.02
N ALA A 240 9.17 -23.72 -24.24
CA ALA A 240 8.34 -22.82 -25.04
C ALA A 240 6.89 -23.29 -25.07
N ARG A 241 5.95 -22.39 -24.82
CA ARG A 241 4.51 -22.61 -25.01
C ARG A 241 3.95 -21.57 -25.96
N GLU A 242 3.03 -22.01 -26.81
CA GLU A 242 2.39 -21.18 -27.81
C GLU A 242 0.89 -21.16 -27.56
N LEU A 243 0.33 -19.96 -27.53
CA LEU A 243 -1.09 -19.69 -27.39
C LEU A 243 -1.58 -19.19 -28.76
N PRO A 244 -2.17 -20.06 -29.60
CA PRO A 244 -2.76 -19.64 -30.87
C PRO A 244 -4.08 -18.90 -30.64
N ASP A 245 -4.41 -18.00 -31.58
CA ASP A 245 -5.72 -17.33 -31.66
C ASP A 245 -6.13 -16.52 -30.41
N VAL A 246 -5.19 -15.77 -29.85
CA VAL A 246 -5.39 -14.92 -28.65
C VAL A 246 -5.53 -13.46 -29.03
N PHE A 247 -6.41 -12.73 -28.34
CA PHE A 247 -6.45 -11.28 -28.38
C PHE A 247 -5.26 -10.71 -27.58
N ILE A 248 -4.24 -10.27 -28.30
CA ILE A 248 -2.92 -9.96 -27.72
C ILE A 248 -2.98 -8.80 -26.73
N PHE A 249 -3.75 -7.75 -27.02
CA PHE A 249 -3.82 -6.57 -26.15
C PHE A 249 -4.51 -6.87 -24.79
N PRO A 250 -5.74 -7.44 -24.74
CA PRO A 250 -6.34 -7.87 -23.46
C PRO A 250 -5.46 -8.85 -22.68
N PHE A 251 -4.79 -9.78 -23.36
CA PHE A 251 -3.82 -10.68 -22.74
C PHE A 251 -2.67 -9.91 -22.07
N ALA A 252 -2.07 -8.95 -22.80
CA ALA A 252 -0.95 -8.16 -22.29
C ALA A 252 -1.36 -7.28 -21.10
N GLU A 253 -2.54 -6.66 -21.18
CA GLU A 253 -3.12 -5.80 -20.13
C GLU A 253 -3.29 -6.60 -18.82
N GLN A 254 -3.94 -7.75 -18.88
CA GLN A 254 -4.14 -8.59 -17.70
C GLN A 254 -2.84 -9.20 -17.17
N LEU A 255 -1.94 -9.61 -18.06
CA LEU A 255 -0.64 -10.14 -17.65
C LEU A 255 0.23 -9.09 -16.92
N ALA A 256 0.18 -7.83 -17.35
CA ALA A 256 0.83 -6.72 -16.64
C ALA A 256 0.24 -6.48 -15.25
N SER A 257 -1.08 -6.50 -15.12
CA SER A 257 -1.76 -6.37 -13.82
C SER A 257 -1.43 -7.52 -12.87
N LEU A 258 -1.51 -8.77 -13.33
CA LEU A 258 -1.12 -9.96 -12.56
C LEU A 258 0.35 -9.92 -12.13
N SER A 259 1.24 -9.44 -13.00
CA SER A 259 2.67 -9.32 -12.70
C SER A 259 2.96 -8.26 -11.64
N LEU A 260 2.23 -7.13 -11.66
CA LEU A 260 2.36 -6.10 -10.64
C LEU A 260 1.83 -6.58 -9.28
N GLU A 261 0.64 -7.17 -9.26
CA GLU A 261 0.03 -7.70 -8.03
C GLU A 261 0.90 -8.81 -7.40
N SER A 262 1.43 -9.71 -8.23
CA SER A 262 2.35 -10.77 -7.75
C SER A 262 3.68 -10.22 -7.27
N LEU A 263 4.24 -9.18 -7.91
CA LEU A 263 5.46 -8.51 -7.45
C LEU A 263 5.26 -7.81 -6.09
N ASP A 264 4.11 -7.17 -5.87
CA ASP A 264 3.78 -6.55 -4.59
C ASP A 264 3.52 -7.58 -3.49
N ALA A 265 2.82 -8.67 -3.80
CA ALA A 265 2.66 -9.78 -2.87
C ALA A 265 4.01 -10.40 -2.50
N TRP A 266 4.91 -10.57 -3.47
CA TRP A 266 6.27 -11.06 -3.27
C TRP A 266 7.11 -10.13 -2.39
N ALA A 267 7.03 -8.81 -2.62
CA ALA A 267 7.68 -7.81 -1.78
C ALA A 267 7.23 -7.89 -0.31
N ARG A 268 5.94 -8.14 -0.10
CA ARG A 268 5.32 -8.26 1.23
C ARG A 268 5.40 -9.66 1.84
N ARG A 269 5.98 -10.62 1.11
CA ARG A 269 6.02 -12.06 1.48
C ARG A 269 4.64 -12.64 1.78
N GLN A 270 3.66 -12.28 0.98
CA GLN A 270 2.29 -12.75 1.08
C GLN A 270 2.00 -13.79 0.00
N PRO A 271 1.25 -14.87 0.31
CA PRO A 271 0.75 -15.76 -0.73
C PRO A 271 -0.23 -14.99 -1.62
N TYR A 272 -0.21 -15.28 -2.92
CA TYR A 272 -1.11 -14.66 -3.89
C TYR A 272 -1.56 -15.69 -4.90
N HIS A 273 -2.84 -15.71 -5.23
CA HIS A 273 -3.40 -16.63 -6.21
C HIS A 273 -4.49 -15.94 -7.01
N ARG A 274 -4.34 -15.90 -8.32
CA ARG A 274 -5.36 -15.39 -9.24
C ARG A 274 -5.31 -16.18 -10.54
N ARG A 275 -6.49 -16.53 -11.06
CA ARG A 275 -6.66 -17.18 -12.36
C ARG A 275 -7.85 -16.54 -13.07
N LEU A 276 -7.69 -16.23 -14.34
CA LEU A 276 -8.70 -15.58 -15.17
C LEU A 276 -8.58 -16.07 -16.62
N THR A 277 -9.69 -15.98 -17.36
CA THR A 277 -9.72 -16.22 -18.80
C THR A 277 -9.99 -14.89 -19.48
N VAL A 278 -9.12 -14.49 -20.41
CA VAL A 278 -9.23 -13.21 -21.12
C VAL A 278 -8.76 -13.40 -22.56
N GLY A 279 -9.51 -12.86 -23.52
CA GLY A 279 -9.05 -12.80 -24.90
C GLY A 279 -8.69 -14.16 -25.53
N GLY A 280 -9.38 -15.25 -25.14
CA GLY A 280 -9.08 -16.60 -25.63
C GLY A 280 -7.91 -17.31 -24.93
N ALA A 281 -7.30 -16.70 -23.90
CA ALA A 281 -6.23 -17.29 -23.10
C ALA A 281 -6.62 -17.44 -21.63
N ILE A 282 -6.15 -18.51 -21.00
CA ILE A 282 -6.19 -18.72 -19.56
C ILE A 282 -4.88 -18.22 -18.97
N LEU A 283 -4.96 -17.31 -18.00
CA LEU A 283 -3.84 -16.76 -17.26
C LEU A 283 -4.01 -17.09 -15.77
N GLY A 284 -2.99 -17.69 -15.16
CA GLY A 284 -2.99 -17.99 -13.74
C GLY A 284 -1.63 -17.70 -13.10
N VAL A 285 -1.62 -17.04 -11.95
CA VAL A 285 -0.43 -16.82 -11.15
C VAL A 285 -0.68 -17.33 -9.73
N ARG A 286 0.21 -18.18 -9.25
CA ARG A 286 0.22 -18.67 -7.86
C ARG A 286 1.58 -18.40 -7.23
N LEU A 287 1.63 -17.46 -6.31
CA LEU A 287 2.79 -17.17 -5.47
C LEU A 287 2.66 -17.92 -4.14
N HIS A 288 3.60 -18.81 -3.87
CA HIS A 288 3.71 -19.55 -2.62
C HIS A 288 4.36 -18.69 -1.52
N SER A 289 4.13 -19.05 -0.24
CA SER A 289 4.72 -18.33 0.90
C SER A 289 6.25 -18.29 0.91
N GLU A 290 6.88 -19.26 0.26
CA GLU A 290 8.34 -19.36 0.12
C GLU A 290 8.89 -18.43 -0.98
N GLY A 291 8.01 -17.79 -1.76
CA GLY A 291 8.37 -16.85 -2.82
C GLY A 291 8.49 -17.48 -4.21
N ALA A 292 8.29 -18.80 -4.34
CA ALA A 292 8.19 -19.47 -5.65
C ALA A 292 6.87 -19.11 -6.34
N LEU A 293 6.92 -18.78 -7.63
CA LEU A 293 5.74 -18.47 -8.43
C LEU A 293 5.47 -19.58 -9.46
N SER A 294 4.21 -19.97 -9.60
CA SER A 294 3.76 -20.86 -10.68
C SER A 294 2.93 -20.05 -11.66
N LEU A 295 3.32 -20.06 -12.94
CA LEU A 295 2.62 -19.39 -14.03
C LEU A 295 1.83 -20.44 -14.82
N THR A 296 0.52 -20.29 -14.90
CA THR A 296 -0.36 -21.14 -15.71
C THR A 296 -0.83 -20.37 -16.94
N LEU A 297 -0.59 -20.95 -18.11
CA LEU A 297 -1.07 -20.45 -19.41
C LEU A 297 -1.92 -21.53 -20.07
N GLY A 298 -2.92 -21.16 -20.85
CA GLY A 298 -3.70 -22.17 -21.58
C GLY A 298 -4.66 -21.59 -22.59
N VAL A 299 -5.27 -22.49 -23.36
CA VAL A 299 -6.33 -22.16 -24.32
C VAL A 299 -7.59 -22.96 -23.97
N PRO A 300 -8.77 -22.34 -23.89
CA PRO A 300 -10.04 -23.06 -23.74
C PRO A 300 -10.26 -23.95 -24.98
N ARG A 301 -10.62 -25.24 -24.84
CA ARG A 301 -11.02 -26.04 -26.02
C ARG A 301 -12.47 -25.75 -26.39
N ALA A 302 -12.71 -25.40 -27.65
CA ALA A 302 -14.03 -25.44 -28.25
C ALA A 302 -14.47 -26.92 -28.42
N GLY A 303 -15.53 -27.35 -27.73
CA GLY A 303 -16.10 -28.66 -27.94
C GLY A 303 -16.88 -28.73 -29.25
N ARG A 304 -16.60 -29.72 -30.12
CA ARG A 304 -17.61 -30.21 -31.08
C ARG A 304 -18.77 -30.82 -30.28
N PRO A 305 -20.05 -30.55 -30.61
CA PRO A 305 -21.16 -31.27 -30.00
C PRO A 305 -21.11 -32.71 -30.49
N GLY A 306 -20.61 -33.62 -29.64
CA GLY A 306 -20.81 -35.05 -29.82
C GLY A 306 -22.28 -35.37 -29.53
N SER A 307 -22.87 -36.24 -30.35
CA SER A 307 -24.22 -36.75 -30.19
C SER A 307 -24.44 -37.33 -28.79
N ALA A 308 -25.04 -36.55 -27.89
CA ALA A 308 -25.54 -37.04 -26.63
C ALA A 308 -27.04 -37.33 -26.79
N ASP A 309 -27.39 -38.60 -26.65
CA ASP A 309 -28.75 -39.13 -26.63
C ASP A 309 -29.61 -38.35 -25.60
N PRO A 310 -30.74 -37.74 -25.99
CA PRO A 310 -31.51 -36.81 -25.14
C PRO A 310 -32.27 -37.47 -23.97
N ARG A 311 -31.86 -38.66 -23.52
CA ARG A 311 -32.57 -39.44 -22.50
C ARG A 311 -31.82 -39.71 -21.19
N ALA A 312 -30.64 -39.13 -20.98
CA ALA A 312 -29.92 -39.30 -19.73
C ALA A 312 -29.50 -37.95 -19.13
N LEU A 313 -30.32 -37.38 -18.23
CA LEU A 313 -29.89 -36.49 -17.16
C LEU A 313 -31.01 -36.30 -16.13
N GLY A 314 -30.76 -36.74 -14.90
CA GLY A 314 -31.55 -36.41 -13.71
C GLY A 314 -31.20 -35.02 -13.15
N PRO A 315 -31.97 -34.52 -12.16
CA PRO A 315 -31.91 -33.13 -11.75
C PRO A 315 -30.76 -32.89 -10.76
N GLY A 316 -29.66 -32.30 -11.24
CA GLY A 316 -28.57 -31.80 -10.41
C GLY A 316 -28.18 -30.39 -10.86
N ARG A 317 -28.50 -29.38 -10.06
CA ARG A 317 -28.05 -27.99 -10.25
C ARG A 317 -26.54 -27.90 -10.02
N GLY A 318 -25.76 -27.98 -11.10
CA GLY A 318 -24.36 -27.58 -11.18
C GLY A 318 -24.22 -26.42 -12.16
N SER A 319 -23.54 -25.35 -11.75
CA SER A 319 -23.23 -24.19 -12.59
C SER A 319 -22.53 -24.62 -13.88
N ALA A 320 -23.00 -24.10 -15.03
CA ALA A 320 -22.41 -24.34 -16.35
C ALA A 320 -20.91 -23.97 -16.45
N PHE A 321 -20.37 -23.22 -15.48
CA PHE A 321 -18.94 -22.91 -15.36
C PHE A 321 -18.06 -24.12 -15.04
N ALA A 322 -18.56 -25.13 -14.33
CA ALA A 322 -17.75 -26.31 -13.95
C ALA A 322 -17.61 -27.34 -15.09
N ALA A 323 -18.55 -27.37 -16.04
CA ALA A 323 -18.56 -28.35 -17.13
C ALA A 323 -17.64 -27.96 -18.32
N ALA A 324 -17.25 -26.68 -18.42
CA ALA A 324 -16.30 -26.20 -19.42
C ALA A 324 -14.82 -26.45 -19.03
N GLU A 325 -14.54 -26.71 -17.75
CA GLU A 325 -13.19 -26.89 -17.20
C GLU A 325 -12.55 -28.24 -17.60
N ASP A 326 -13.36 -29.26 -17.85
CA ASP A 326 -12.88 -30.64 -18.11
C ASP A 326 -12.27 -30.83 -19.51
N ARG A 327 -12.16 -29.75 -20.31
CA ARG A 327 -11.66 -29.80 -21.69
C ARG A 327 -10.56 -28.77 -22.04
N ALA A 328 -10.10 -27.89 -21.15
CA ALA A 328 -9.07 -26.90 -21.49
C ALA A 328 -7.65 -27.50 -21.66
N GLN A 329 -6.83 -26.96 -22.57
CA GLN A 329 -5.41 -27.30 -22.65
C GLN A 329 -4.60 -26.24 -21.88
N THR A 330 -4.13 -26.60 -20.69
CA THR A 330 -3.37 -25.70 -19.80
C THR A 330 -1.97 -26.25 -19.52
N TRP A 331 -1.00 -25.35 -19.46
CA TRP A 331 0.38 -25.61 -19.10
C TRP A 331 0.74 -24.77 -17.88
N THR A 332 1.42 -25.38 -16.91
CA THR A 332 1.92 -24.67 -15.73
C THR A 332 3.43 -24.74 -15.73
N PHE A 333 4.07 -23.58 -15.73
CA PHE A 333 5.50 -23.44 -15.45
C PHE A 333 5.67 -23.36 -13.93
N PRO A 334 6.27 -24.38 -13.29
CA PRO A 334 6.57 -24.33 -11.86
C PRO A 334 7.81 -23.47 -11.60
N ALA A 335 7.90 -22.90 -10.39
CA ALA A 335 9.10 -22.23 -9.89
C ALA A 335 9.67 -21.12 -10.78
N VAL A 336 8.79 -20.33 -11.40
CA VAL A 336 9.14 -19.12 -12.14
C VAL A 336 9.62 -18.04 -11.15
N ASP A 337 10.70 -17.35 -11.49
CA ASP A 337 11.15 -16.19 -10.71
C ASP A 337 10.23 -14.97 -10.96
N VAL A 338 9.78 -14.33 -9.88
CA VAL A 338 8.83 -13.20 -9.95
C VAL A 338 9.44 -12.00 -10.67
N ALA A 339 10.73 -11.73 -10.42
CA ALA A 339 11.43 -10.61 -11.06
C ALA A 339 11.65 -10.87 -12.55
N ALA A 340 11.98 -12.11 -12.93
CA ALA A 340 12.08 -12.54 -14.33
C ALA A 340 10.76 -12.39 -15.09
N LEU A 341 9.62 -12.78 -14.48
CA LEU A 341 8.29 -12.61 -15.08
C LEU A 341 7.98 -11.13 -15.29
N ALA A 342 8.18 -10.30 -14.26
CA ALA A 342 7.98 -8.86 -14.36
C ALA A 342 8.87 -8.23 -15.43
N GLN A 343 10.14 -8.66 -15.55
CA GLN A 343 11.06 -8.19 -16.59
C GLN A 343 10.57 -8.56 -18.00
N GLY A 344 10.13 -9.81 -18.19
CA GLY A 344 9.55 -10.30 -19.44
C GLY A 344 8.32 -9.51 -19.86
N VAL A 345 7.40 -9.26 -18.93
CA VAL A 345 6.16 -8.52 -19.19
C VAL A 345 6.43 -7.05 -19.47
N VAL A 346 7.39 -6.42 -18.78
CA VAL A 346 7.83 -5.04 -19.07
C VAL A 346 8.41 -4.94 -20.48
N ALA A 347 9.26 -5.89 -20.87
CA ALA A 347 9.89 -5.90 -22.19
C ALA A 347 8.85 -6.11 -23.30
N PHE A 348 7.95 -7.07 -23.13
CA PHE A 348 6.85 -7.35 -24.06
C PHE A 348 5.88 -6.17 -24.17
N GLY A 349 5.42 -5.61 -23.05
CA GLY A 349 4.51 -4.47 -23.06
C GLY A 349 5.10 -3.23 -23.74
N ARG A 350 6.40 -2.97 -23.55
CA ARG A 350 7.12 -1.91 -24.28
C ARG A 350 7.23 -2.21 -25.77
N ALA A 351 7.50 -3.46 -26.16
CA ALA A 351 7.55 -3.85 -27.57
C ALA A 351 6.19 -3.72 -28.24
N LEU A 352 5.13 -4.22 -27.60
CA LEU A 352 3.75 -4.15 -28.07
C LEU A 352 3.30 -2.70 -28.28
N ALA A 353 3.45 -1.85 -27.26
CA ALA A 353 3.08 -0.43 -27.37
C ALA A 353 3.83 0.29 -28.49
N ARG A 354 5.13 0.00 -28.68
CA ARG A 354 5.91 0.57 -29.79
C ARG A 354 5.45 0.06 -31.15
N SER A 355 5.10 -1.22 -31.28
CA SER A 355 4.61 -1.80 -32.53
C SER A 355 3.24 -1.23 -32.92
N LEU A 356 2.35 -1.06 -31.94
CA LEU A 356 1.02 -0.45 -32.15
C LEU A 356 1.12 1.00 -32.62
N VAL A 357 1.87 1.85 -31.91
CA VAL A 357 2.02 3.27 -32.27
C VAL A 357 2.78 3.47 -33.59
N ARG A 358 3.72 2.56 -33.93
CA ARG A 358 4.40 2.60 -35.23
C ARG A 358 3.48 2.25 -36.39
N ARG A 359 2.53 1.33 -36.18
CA ARG A 359 1.57 0.90 -37.21
C ARG A 359 0.42 1.89 -37.36
N ASP A 360 -0.06 2.45 -36.25
CA ASP A 360 -1.12 3.45 -36.20
C ASP A 360 -0.78 4.54 -35.17
N ARG A 361 -0.43 5.73 -35.67
CA ARG A 361 -0.09 6.88 -34.83
C ARG A 361 -1.28 7.38 -34.00
N GLY A 362 -2.51 7.12 -34.43
CA GLY A 362 -3.74 7.47 -33.70
C GLY A 362 -3.86 6.74 -32.36
N GLN A 363 -3.20 5.58 -32.20
CA GLN A 363 -3.17 4.86 -30.93
C GLN A 363 -2.44 5.61 -29.82
N ALA A 364 -1.62 6.63 -30.14
CA ALA A 364 -0.99 7.47 -29.12
C ALA A 364 -2.01 8.25 -28.27
N SER A 365 -3.21 8.52 -28.80
CA SER A 365 -4.33 9.17 -28.08
C SER A 365 -5.35 8.20 -27.47
N ASN A 366 -5.12 6.89 -27.56
CA ASN A 366 -5.99 5.88 -26.96
C ASN A 366 -5.73 5.79 -25.44
N LEU A 367 -6.75 6.08 -24.63
CA LEU A 367 -6.64 6.12 -23.17
C LEU A 367 -6.25 4.74 -22.60
N ARG A 368 -6.75 3.65 -23.18
CA ARG A 368 -6.46 2.29 -22.69
C ARG A 368 -5.00 1.91 -22.95
N LEU A 369 -4.44 2.30 -24.09
CA LEU A 369 -3.02 2.13 -24.37
C LEU A 369 -2.15 3.04 -23.48
N PHE A 370 -2.61 4.25 -23.17
CA PHE A 370 -1.95 5.15 -22.23
C PHE A 370 -1.86 4.53 -20.83
N GLU A 371 -2.98 4.04 -20.29
CA GLU A 371 -3.04 3.36 -18.99
C GLU A 371 -2.19 2.09 -18.96
N PHE A 372 -2.22 1.28 -20.03
CA PHE A 372 -1.34 0.12 -20.16
C PHE A 372 0.14 0.51 -20.08
N ARG A 373 0.56 1.59 -20.78
CA ARG A 373 1.94 2.09 -20.73
C ARG A 373 2.30 2.62 -19.34
N ALA A 374 1.38 3.27 -18.65
CA ALA A 374 1.57 3.72 -17.27
C ALA A 374 1.79 2.52 -16.34
N ARG A 375 0.96 1.47 -16.46
CA ARG A 375 1.08 0.22 -15.69
C ARG A 375 2.41 -0.50 -15.95
N VAL A 376 2.84 -0.60 -17.21
CA VAL A 376 4.15 -1.17 -17.56
C VAL A 376 5.32 -0.35 -16.99
N ARG A 377 5.19 0.98 -16.92
CA ARG A 377 6.19 1.86 -16.30
C ARG A 377 6.24 1.65 -14.80
N GLU A 378 5.08 1.60 -14.14
CA GLU A 378 4.94 1.32 -12.71
C GLU A 378 5.58 -0.02 -12.35
N LEU A 379 5.25 -1.08 -13.09
CA LEU A 379 5.87 -2.41 -12.92
C LEU A 379 7.40 -2.34 -13.05
N ALA A 380 7.93 -1.61 -14.03
CA ALA A 380 9.37 -1.46 -14.24
C ALA A 380 10.07 -0.63 -13.15
N GLU A 381 9.40 0.37 -12.58
CA GLU A 381 9.89 1.14 -11.43
C GLU A 381 9.91 0.28 -10.18
N ARG A 382 8.81 -0.41 -9.91
CA ARG A 382 8.66 -1.31 -8.77
C ARG A 382 9.67 -2.46 -8.80
N LEU A 383 9.86 -3.08 -9.95
CA LEU A 383 10.85 -4.14 -10.16
C LEU A 383 12.26 -3.64 -9.86
N ARG A 384 12.65 -2.49 -10.42
CA ARG A 384 13.98 -1.90 -10.21
C ARG A 384 14.26 -1.60 -8.75
N GLU A 385 13.24 -1.26 -7.98
CA GLU A 385 13.40 -0.97 -6.55
C GLU A 385 13.59 -2.21 -5.71
N LEU A 386 12.81 -3.25 -5.97
CA LEU A 386 12.86 -4.49 -5.20
C LEU A 386 14.07 -5.37 -5.54
N THR A 387 14.59 -5.25 -6.75
CA THR A 387 15.76 -6.03 -7.23
C THR A 387 17.08 -5.30 -7.10
N ARG A 388 17.08 -4.04 -6.63
CA ARG A 388 18.31 -3.27 -6.48
C ARG A 388 19.19 -3.88 -5.41
N ASN A 389 20.41 -4.26 -5.76
CA ASN A 389 21.43 -4.61 -4.79
C ASN A 389 22.33 -3.40 -4.51
N ASP A 390 21.93 -2.57 -3.57
CA ASP A 390 22.74 -1.45 -3.04
C ASP A 390 23.24 -1.72 -1.62
N ALA A 391 23.26 -2.99 -1.21
CA ALA A 391 23.88 -3.38 0.04
C ALA A 391 25.35 -2.94 0.03
N LYS A 392 25.81 -2.38 1.15
CA LYS A 392 27.17 -1.90 1.33
C LYS A 392 27.66 -2.43 2.66
N ILE A 393 28.75 -3.20 2.64
CA ILE A 393 29.45 -3.62 3.85
C ILE A 393 30.63 -2.67 4.04
N ASN A 394 30.84 -2.21 5.27
CA ASN A 394 32.03 -1.45 5.62
C ASN A 394 33.20 -2.41 5.85
N VAL A 395 34.18 -2.34 4.95
CA VAL A 395 35.39 -3.18 4.96
C VAL A 395 36.41 -2.80 6.05
N ALA A 396 36.26 -1.61 6.65
CA ALA A 396 37.15 -1.11 7.71
C ALA A 396 36.36 -0.74 8.97
N PRO A 397 35.75 -1.72 9.67
CA PRO A 397 34.94 -1.46 10.86
C PRO A 397 35.75 -1.06 12.09
N GLU A 398 37.05 -1.41 12.15
CA GLU A 398 37.86 -1.27 13.37
C GLU A 398 38.00 0.17 13.87
N THR A 399 38.05 1.16 12.98
CA THR A 399 38.12 2.58 13.38
C THR A 399 36.86 3.02 14.14
N TYR A 400 35.69 2.54 13.73
CA TYR A 400 34.42 2.83 14.39
C TYR A 400 34.30 2.07 15.71
N ARG A 401 34.71 0.79 15.72
CA ARG A 401 34.74 -0.07 16.89
C ARG A 401 35.67 0.47 17.98
N ALA A 402 36.88 0.88 17.61
CA ALA A 402 37.88 1.42 18.54
C ALA A 402 37.38 2.71 19.22
N PHE A 403 36.73 3.61 18.46
CA PHE A 403 36.12 4.80 19.05
C PHE A 403 34.99 4.45 20.02
N ALA A 404 34.14 3.48 19.67
CA ALA A 404 33.06 3.05 20.55
C ALA A 404 33.57 2.44 21.85
N ALA A 405 34.62 1.60 21.77
CA ALA A 405 35.29 1.02 22.93
C ALA A 405 35.91 2.09 23.83
N ALA A 406 36.61 3.08 23.26
CA ALA A 406 37.21 4.19 24.01
C ALA A 406 36.16 5.11 24.68
N ALA A 407 34.97 5.23 24.09
CA ALA A 407 33.88 6.03 24.62
C ALA A 407 33.05 5.29 25.70
N ALA A 408 33.16 3.97 25.80
CA ALA A 408 32.49 3.18 26.82
C ALA A 408 33.11 3.49 28.19
N ARG A 409 32.34 4.16 29.07
CA ARG A 409 32.75 4.33 30.47
C ARG A 409 32.65 2.98 31.18
N PRO A 410 33.57 2.63 32.10
CA PRO A 410 33.36 1.52 33.01
C PRO A 410 32.04 1.77 33.76
N GLN A 411 31.11 0.82 33.71
CA GLN A 411 30.02 0.81 34.67
C GLN A 411 30.68 0.66 36.05
N ALA A 412 30.53 1.68 36.90
CA ALA A 412 30.78 1.48 38.32
C ALA A 412 29.89 0.31 38.75
N PRO A 413 30.41 -0.65 39.53
CA PRO A 413 29.57 -1.73 40.04
C PRO A 413 28.35 -1.08 40.70
N ALA A 414 27.16 -1.51 40.28
CA ALA A 414 25.94 -1.14 40.95
C ALA A 414 26.01 -1.80 42.34
N GLU A 415 26.65 -1.12 43.29
CA GLU A 415 26.35 -1.39 44.69
C GLU A 415 24.85 -1.17 44.83
N ASP A 416 24.17 -2.26 45.15
CA ASP A 416 22.74 -2.30 45.46
C ASP A 416 22.54 -1.52 46.77
N THR A 417 22.68 -0.20 46.69
CA THR A 417 22.60 0.74 47.80
C THR A 417 21.17 0.78 48.37
N PHE A 418 20.22 0.15 47.67
CA PHE A 418 18.90 -0.14 48.16
C PHE A 418 18.81 -1.55 48.76
N GLY A 419 19.21 -1.63 50.04
CA GLY A 419 18.67 -2.63 50.95
C GLY A 419 17.14 -2.58 51.01
N ARG A 420 16.51 -3.39 51.89
CA ARG A 420 15.04 -3.46 52.09
C ARG A 420 14.36 -2.14 52.53
N THR A 421 15.06 -1.02 52.44
CA THR A 421 14.68 0.29 52.95
C THR A 421 13.61 0.93 52.08
N ARG A 422 12.48 1.28 52.71
CA ARG A 422 11.37 1.96 52.02
C ARG A 422 11.74 3.39 51.65
N LEU A 423 11.36 3.83 50.46
CA LEU A 423 11.40 5.21 50.00
C LEU A 423 10.15 5.96 50.47
N ARG A 424 10.36 7.13 51.07
CA ARG A 424 9.29 8.07 51.44
C ARG A 424 9.46 9.34 50.63
N PHE A 425 8.35 9.94 50.25
CA PHE A 425 8.33 11.15 49.43
C PHE A 425 7.52 12.25 50.12
N THR A 426 7.99 13.48 50.01
CA THR A 426 7.28 14.67 50.50
C THR A 426 7.13 15.67 49.37
N ALA A 427 5.92 16.19 49.17
CA ALA A 427 5.67 17.25 48.21
C ALA A 427 6.55 18.47 48.52
N ARG A 428 7.19 19.03 47.50
CA ARG A 428 8.03 20.24 47.62
C ARG A 428 7.28 21.46 47.15
N TRP A 429 6.80 21.42 45.91
CA TRP A 429 6.12 22.51 45.25
C TRP A 429 5.20 21.95 44.17
N ILE A 430 4.20 22.75 43.83
CA ILE A 430 3.27 22.51 42.72
C ILE A 430 3.20 23.80 41.92
N ALA A 431 3.29 23.69 40.61
CA ALA A 431 3.21 24.80 39.67
C ALA A 431 2.06 24.57 38.68
N ALA A 432 1.23 25.60 38.48
CA ALA A 432 0.22 25.62 37.45
C ALA A 432 0.80 26.28 36.18
N ILE A 433 0.86 25.51 35.09
CA ILE A 433 1.41 25.88 33.80
C ILE A 433 0.32 25.64 32.74
N PRO A 434 -0.43 26.69 32.37
CA PRO A 434 -1.53 26.55 31.41
C PRO A 434 -1.08 25.97 30.08
N SER A 435 -1.84 25.01 29.55
CA SER A 435 -1.56 24.36 28.26
C SER A 435 -0.15 23.75 28.16
N LEU A 436 0.25 23.03 29.21
CA LEU A 436 1.51 22.29 29.31
C LEU A 436 1.72 21.35 28.10
N ASP A 437 2.87 21.46 27.43
CA ASP A 437 3.31 20.50 26.42
C ASP A 437 4.25 19.47 27.04
N LEU A 438 3.72 18.27 27.30
CA LEU A 438 4.47 17.14 27.85
C LEU A 438 5.67 16.72 26.97
N ARG A 439 5.65 17.00 25.66
CA ARG A 439 6.78 16.69 24.76
C ARG A 439 7.88 17.74 24.83
N ALA A 440 7.58 18.94 25.33
CA ALA A 440 8.52 20.03 25.49
C ALA A 440 8.90 20.27 26.97
N THR A 441 8.77 19.25 27.83
CA THR A 441 9.13 19.30 29.26
C THR A 441 10.40 18.49 29.54
N PHE A 442 11.45 19.17 30.01
CA PHE A 442 12.79 18.62 30.17
C PHE A 442 13.39 18.93 31.55
N LEU A 443 13.90 17.90 32.22
CA LEU A 443 14.71 18.03 33.44
C LEU A 443 16.18 18.18 33.05
N CYS A 444 16.79 19.32 33.38
CA CYS A 444 18.08 19.77 32.85
C CYS A 444 19.00 20.26 33.98
N GLY A 445 19.72 19.34 34.63
CA GLY A 445 20.55 19.71 35.77
C GLY A 445 19.69 20.31 36.88
N ASP A 446 19.94 21.58 37.23
CA ASP A 446 19.22 22.29 38.29
C ASP A 446 17.91 22.98 37.86
N VAL A 447 17.54 22.89 36.58
CA VAL A 447 16.33 23.55 36.06
C VAL A 447 15.39 22.59 35.35
N LEU A 448 14.12 22.93 35.35
CA LEU A 448 13.07 22.34 34.52
C LEU A 448 12.66 23.32 33.44
N VAL A 449 12.85 22.92 32.19
CA VAL A 449 12.34 23.69 31.04
C VAL A 449 11.01 23.10 30.64
N VAL A 450 10.00 23.96 30.60
CA VAL A 450 8.62 23.58 30.34
C VAL A 450 8.09 24.42 29.19
N GLY A 451 7.74 23.74 28.10
CA GLY A 451 7.01 24.37 27.00
C GLY A 451 5.50 24.33 27.21
N SER A 452 4.82 25.39 26.81
CA SER A 452 3.37 25.43 26.64
C SER A 452 3.03 25.83 25.20
N THR A 453 1.75 25.97 24.90
CA THR A 453 1.28 26.39 23.57
C THR A 453 1.86 27.73 23.09
N ARG A 454 2.18 28.66 24.00
CA ARG A 454 2.59 30.04 23.65
C ARG A 454 3.85 30.54 24.37
N GLU A 455 4.40 29.79 25.30
CA GLU A 455 5.55 30.21 26.08
C GLU A 455 6.50 29.06 26.40
N LEU A 456 7.75 29.42 26.67
CA LEU A 456 8.74 28.59 27.33
C LEU A 456 8.97 29.17 28.72
N THR A 457 8.93 28.31 29.73
CA THR A 457 9.22 28.68 31.11
C THR A 457 10.37 27.83 31.62
N CYS A 458 11.32 28.47 32.29
CA CYS A 458 12.37 27.79 33.02
C CYS A 458 12.15 27.96 34.51
N ILE A 459 12.15 26.84 35.22
CA ILE A 459 11.79 26.76 36.63
C ILE A 459 12.96 26.15 37.38
N ASP A 460 13.32 26.71 38.53
CA ASP A 460 14.27 26.09 39.44
C ASP A 460 13.69 24.76 39.94
N ARG A 461 14.39 23.64 39.71
CA ARG A 461 13.84 22.31 40.03
C ARG A 461 13.61 22.10 41.53
N ARG A 462 14.27 22.88 42.39
CA ARG A 462 14.30 22.71 43.85
C ARG A 462 13.25 23.58 44.53
N THR A 463 13.08 24.81 44.08
CA THR A 463 12.14 25.79 44.68
C THR A 463 10.81 25.88 43.95
N GLY A 464 10.78 25.55 42.65
CA GLY A 464 9.61 25.76 41.80
C GLY A 464 9.46 27.22 41.34
N GLU A 465 10.45 28.08 41.61
CA GLU A 465 10.43 29.47 41.18
C GLU A 465 10.71 29.60 39.68
N CYS A 466 9.95 30.46 39.01
CA CYS A 466 10.17 30.80 37.61
C CYS A 466 11.43 31.67 37.48
N LEU A 467 12.48 31.12 36.87
CA LEU A 467 13.72 31.84 36.59
C LEU A 467 13.55 32.79 35.41
N TRP A 468 12.90 32.33 34.35
CA TRP A 468 12.55 33.15 33.19
C TRP A 468 11.35 32.57 32.44
N ARG A 469 10.69 33.44 31.68
CA ARG A 469 9.58 33.09 30.79
C ARG A 469 9.72 33.85 29.47
N LYS A 470 9.54 33.16 28.35
CA LYS A 470 9.67 33.73 27.00
C LYS A 470 8.48 33.35 26.12
N PRO A 471 7.88 34.29 25.38
CA PRO A 471 6.91 33.96 24.34
C PRO A 471 7.56 33.08 23.28
N ALA A 472 6.91 31.98 22.94
CA ALA A 472 7.43 31.01 22.00
C ALA A 472 6.29 30.24 21.34
N PRO A 473 6.23 30.16 19.99
CA PRO A 473 5.21 29.38 19.30
C PRO A 473 5.44 27.89 19.54
N ARG A 474 4.41 27.06 19.38
CA ARG A 474 4.55 25.60 19.46
C ARG A 474 5.58 25.09 18.44
N ALA A 475 6.52 24.27 18.90
CA ALA A 475 7.62 23.72 18.10
C ALA A 475 8.00 22.33 18.61
N VAL A 476 8.66 21.54 17.76
CA VAL A 476 9.29 20.31 18.20
C VAL A 476 10.56 20.66 18.96
N SER A 477 10.59 20.34 20.24
CA SER A 477 11.68 20.70 21.14
C SER A 477 12.58 19.49 21.40
N VAL A 478 13.89 19.72 21.45
CA VAL A 478 14.91 18.73 21.81
C VAL A 478 15.92 19.38 22.74
N MET A 479 16.15 18.77 23.90
CA MET A 479 17.21 19.21 24.79
C MET A 479 18.56 18.77 24.23
N THR A 480 19.49 19.72 24.14
CA THR A 480 20.85 19.49 23.66
C THR A 480 21.86 19.88 24.75
N PRO A 481 23.12 19.43 24.68
CA PRO A 481 24.16 19.81 25.65
C PRO A 481 24.52 21.29 25.69
N VAL A 482 24.05 22.09 24.71
CA VAL A 482 24.36 23.52 24.58
C VAL A 482 23.12 24.38 24.92
N GLY A 483 21.92 23.82 24.82
CA GLY A 483 20.67 24.54 25.02
C GLY A 483 19.46 23.78 24.47
N LEU A 484 18.32 24.47 24.40
CA LEU A 484 17.07 23.90 23.88
C LEU A 484 16.95 24.15 22.37
N GLY A 485 17.08 23.09 21.56
CA GLY A 485 16.82 23.16 20.12
C GLY A 485 15.31 23.08 19.84
N ARG A 486 14.81 23.96 18.97
CA ARG A 486 13.38 24.05 18.63
C ARG A 486 13.18 24.14 17.13
N LEU A 487 12.52 23.15 16.56
CA LEU A 487 12.16 23.12 15.14
C LEU A 487 10.71 23.55 14.96
N LEU A 488 10.53 24.71 14.36
CA LEU A 488 9.22 25.29 14.07
C LEU A 488 8.58 24.63 12.83
N PRO A 489 7.24 24.68 12.69
CA PRO A 489 6.54 24.10 11.54
C PRO A 489 6.94 24.67 10.17
N ASP A 490 7.45 25.90 10.13
CA ASP A 490 7.94 26.59 8.93
C ASP A 490 9.35 26.13 8.50
N GLY A 491 9.97 25.21 9.25
CA GLY A 491 11.32 24.71 9.02
C GLY A 491 12.41 25.51 9.72
N THR A 492 12.08 26.56 10.48
CA THR A 492 13.07 27.33 11.24
C THR A 492 13.54 26.53 12.46
N LEU A 493 14.84 26.23 12.54
CA LEU A 493 15.49 25.63 13.70
C LEU A 493 16.16 26.72 14.53
N GLN A 494 15.78 26.84 15.80
CA GLN A 494 16.33 27.78 16.76
C GLN A 494 17.04 27.04 17.89
N LEU A 495 18.14 27.59 18.38
CA LEU A 495 18.74 27.15 19.64
C LEU A 495 18.53 28.23 20.70
N HIS A 496 17.88 27.85 21.80
CA HIS A 496 17.69 28.73 22.94
C HIS A 496 18.73 28.43 24.02
N GLU A 497 19.33 29.49 24.57
CA GLU A 497 20.19 29.40 25.73
C GLU A 497 19.36 29.03 26.98
N LEU A 498 19.86 28.09 27.78
CA LEU A 498 19.14 27.61 28.96
C LEU A 498 19.07 28.66 30.09
N ALA A 499 20.09 29.50 30.23
CA ALA A 499 20.20 30.48 31.30
C ALA A 499 19.22 31.67 31.13
N SER A 500 19.02 32.12 29.89
CA SER A 500 18.23 33.33 29.59
C SER A 500 16.92 33.04 28.84
N GLY A 501 16.84 31.89 28.15
CA GLY A 501 15.77 31.56 27.22
C GLY A 501 15.87 32.27 25.85
N GLU A 502 16.89 33.11 25.64
CA GLU A 502 17.10 33.84 24.40
C GLU A 502 17.55 32.93 23.25
N VAL A 503 17.23 33.31 22.02
CA VAL A 503 17.67 32.59 20.82
C VAL A 503 19.13 32.93 20.54
N ALA A 504 20.01 31.94 20.67
CA ALA A 504 21.43 32.08 20.38
C ALA A 504 21.68 32.16 18.86
N TRP A 505 21.00 31.33 18.07
CA TRP A 505 21.03 31.35 16.61
C TRP A 505 19.76 30.75 16.02
N SER A 506 19.52 31.03 14.74
CA SER A 506 18.40 30.51 13.97
C SER A 506 18.83 30.12 12.56
N THR A 507 18.40 28.94 12.10
CA THR A 507 18.74 28.38 10.80
C THR A 507 17.49 27.92 10.07
N ARG A 508 17.39 28.27 8.78
CA ARG A 508 16.23 27.90 7.96
C ARG A 508 16.46 26.56 7.27
N LEU A 509 15.68 25.56 7.63
CA LEU A 509 15.61 24.26 6.96
C LEU A 509 14.35 24.19 6.10
N SER A 510 14.29 23.22 5.19
CA SER A 510 13.07 22.95 4.44
C SER A 510 11.98 22.40 5.39
N PRO A 511 10.76 22.99 5.41
CA PRO A 511 9.69 22.55 6.30
C PRO A 511 9.25 21.12 6.01
N ARG A 512 8.84 20.41 7.06
CA ARG A 512 8.28 19.06 6.95
C ARG A 512 6.76 19.12 7.04
N VAL A 513 6.07 18.68 6.00
CA VAL A 513 4.60 18.63 5.93
C VAL A 513 4.13 17.19 6.12
N GLY A 514 3.16 16.97 7.01
CA GLY A 514 2.47 15.67 7.16
C GLY A 514 3.22 14.55 7.89
N ALA A 515 4.46 14.77 8.37
CA ALA A 515 5.24 13.76 9.07
C ALA A 515 5.90 14.31 10.35
N ASN A 516 6.10 13.43 11.34
CA ASN A 516 6.73 13.80 12.61
C ASN A 516 8.21 14.13 12.41
N ALA A 517 8.66 15.26 12.96
CA ALA A 517 10.09 15.55 13.02
C ALA A 517 10.81 14.49 13.85
N SER A 518 11.99 14.09 13.40
CA SER A 518 12.84 13.12 14.08
C SER A 518 14.25 13.67 14.12
N GLY A 519 14.97 13.40 15.21
CA GLY A 519 16.32 13.90 15.36
C GLY A 519 17.18 13.06 16.30
N ALA A 520 18.49 13.24 16.20
CA ALA A 520 19.49 12.65 17.07
C ALA A 520 20.50 13.71 17.49
N VAL A 521 20.77 13.78 18.78
CA VAL A 521 21.77 14.68 19.36
C VAL A 521 23.12 13.98 19.41
N VAL A 522 24.16 14.65 18.94
CA VAL A 522 25.55 14.20 18.96
C VAL A 522 26.30 15.01 20.02
N SER A 523 26.80 14.33 21.04
CA SER A 523 27.44 14.97 22.20
C SER A 523 28.63 14.20 22.78
N ALA A 524 29.11 13.16 22.07
CA ALA A 524 30.18 12.30 22.57
C ALA A 524 31.56 13.01 22.53
N PRO A 525 32.46 12.73 23.47
CA PRO A 525 33.83 13.26 23.45
C PRO A 525 34.53 12.97 22.12
N GLY A 526 35.27 13.94 21.59
CA GLY A 526 35.99 13.82 20.31
C GLY A 526 35.11 13.95 19.06
N LEU A 527 33.80 14.22 19.21
CA LEU A 527 32.91 14.58 18.11
C LEU A 527 32.37 16.01 18.29
N PRO A 528 32.08 16.73 17.18
CA PRO A 528 31.39 18.00 17.25
C PRO A 528 30.00 17.84 17.85
N ARG A 529 29.55 18.86 18.58
CA ARG A 529 28.18 18.90 19.12
C ARG A 529 27.24 19.27 17.98
N MET A 530 26.39 18.32 17.59
CA MET A 530 25.50 18.50 16.44
C MET A 530 24.10 18.00 16.75
N LEU A 531 23.13 18.52 16.03
CA LEU A 531 21.77 18.04 16.00
C LEU A 531 21.47 17.57 14.58
N ILE A 532 21.26 16.27 14.42
CA ILE A 532 20.79 15.68 13.17
C ILE A 532 19.26 15.72 13.23
N VAL A 533 18.62 16.37 12.27
CA VAL A 533 17.16 16.53 12.21
C VAL A 533 16.64 16.24 10.82
N SER A 534 15.39 15.81 10.75
CA SER A 534 14.70 15.67 9.48
C SER A 534 14.40 17.00 8.81
N GLU A 535 14.64 17.07 7.50
CA GLU A 535 14.43 18.24 6.64
C GLU A 535 13.57 17.83 5.43
N GLY A 536 12.54 18.62 5.12
CA GLY A 536 11.64 18.36 4.00
C GLY A 536 10.97 16.98 4.08
N THR A 537 10.72 16.37 2.92
CA THR A 537 10.06 15.05 2.84
C THR A 537 11.04 13.89 3.05
N ARG A 538 12.25 13.97 2.49
CA ARG A 538 13.18 12.84 2.37
C ARG A 538 14.61 13.12 2.86
N HIS A 539 14.87 14.24 3.52
CA HIS A 539 16.24 14.62 3.90
C HIS A 539 16.46 14.59 5.41
N LEU A 540 17.73 14.43 5.78
CA LEU A 540 18.25 14.73 7.11
C LEU A 540 19.31 15.83 6.96
N ALA A 541 19.36 16.75 7.90
CA ALA A 541 20.38 17.78 8.01
C ALA A 541 21.10 17.63 9.36
N ALA A 542 22.43 17.65 9.35
CA ALA A 542 23.22 17.79 10.56
C ALA A 542 23.61 19.24 10.78
N VAL A 543 23.15 19.80 11.88
CA VAL A 543 23.35 21.19 12.24
C VAL A 543 24.35 21.28 13.39
N ASP A 544 25.38 22.11 13.23
CA ASP A 544 26.30 22.42 14.32
C ASP A 544 25.58 23.16 15.45
N LEU A 545 25.73 22.70 16.69
CA LEU A 545 25.03 23.32 17.82
C LEU A 545 25.62 24.66 18.26
N TYR A 546 26.85 25.00 17.88
CA TYR A 546 27.46 26.28 18.24
C TYR A 546 27.22 27.35 17.18
N SER A 547 27.42 27.03 15.90
CA SER A 547 27.24 28.01 14.80
C SER A 547 25.84 28.03 14.19
N GLY A 548 25.07 26.95 14.33
CA GLY A 548 23.80 26.78 13.62
C GLY A 548 23.96 26.39 12.15
N GLU A 549 25.18 26.20 11.65
CA GLU A 549 25.42 25.87 10.25
C GLU A 549 25.11 24.41 9.93
N VAL A 550 24.56 24.17 8.74
CA VAL A 550 24.33 22.82 8.23
C VAL A 550 25.65 22.25 7.71
N ARG A 551 26.18 21.25 8.40
CA ARG A 551 27.45 20.58 8.05
C ARG A 551 27.29 19.61 6.89
N TRP A 552 26.20 18.87 6.85
CA TRP A 552 25.89 17.94 5.77
C TRP A 552 24.39 17.69 5.64
N ARG A 553 24.00 17.16 4.47
CA ARG A 553 22.64 16.68 4.19
C ARG A 553 22.67 15.25 3.65
N TYR A 554 21.76 14.43 4.12
CA TYR A 554 21.53 13.08 3.63
C TYR A 554 20.16 12.99 2.96
N ALA A 555 20.09 12.39 1.78
CA ALA A 555 18.85 12.17 1.03
C ALA A 555 18.47 10.68 1.06
N ALA A 556 17.34 10.36 1.70
CA ALA A 556 16.69 9.07 1.56
C ALA A 556 15.96 8.97 0.22
N ARG A 557 15.69 7.75 -0.26
CA ARG A 557 15.03 7.56 -1.57
C ARG A 557 13.54 7.83 -1.50
N ARG A 558 12.90 7.35 -0.44
CA ARG A 558 11.47 7.39 -0.15
C ARG A 558 11.17 7.65 1.32
N GLY A 559 12.19 7.99 2.10
CA GLY A 559 12.09 8.09 3.54
C GLY A 559 11.07 9.12 4.01
N GLU A 560 9.87 8.70 4.37
CA GLU A 560 8.83 9.58 4.92
C GLU A 560 8.90 9.68 6.45
N ASN A 561 9.41 8.65 7.12
CA ASN A 561 9.49 8.57 8.57
C ASN A 561 10.88 8.09 8.99
N PHE A 562 11.66 8.99 9.58
CA PHE A 562 13.02 8.66 10.04
C PHE A 562 13.00 8.12 11.47
N ARG A 563 13.83 7.10 11.72
CA ARG A 563 14.20 6.58 13.03
C ARG A 563 15.71 6.60 13.11
N LEU A 564 16.24 7.35 14.07
CA LEU A 564 17.67 7.58 14.23
C LEU A 564 18.16 6.97 15.53
N ARG A 565 19.24 6.18 15.46
CA ARG A 565 19.93 5.67 16.64
C ARG A 565 21.43 5.88 16.49
N ARG A 566 22.05 6.55 17.47
CA ARG A 566 23.49 6.74 17.52
C ARG A 566 24.19 5.45 17.93
N ALA A 567 25.28 5.10 17.25
CA ALA A 567 26.16 3.98 17.53
C ALA A 567 27.62 4.45 17.35
N GLY A 568 28.35 4.79 18.42
CA GLY A 568 29.72 5.29 18.27
C GLY A 568 29.80 6.53 17.35
N LYS A 569 30.64 6.52 16.29
CA LYS A 569 30.66 7.60 15.27
C LYS A 569 29.62 7.45 14.15
N LEU A 570 28.72 6.47 14.28
CA LEU A 570 27.67 6.21 13.30
C LEU A 570 26.30 6.67 13.81
N VAL A 571 25.43 7.03 12.88
CA VAL A 571 23.99 7.13 13.11
C VAL A 571 23.29 6.13 12.19
N VAL A 572 22.58 5.18 12.80
CA VAL A 572 21.76 4.21 12.09
C VAL A 572 20.42 4.86 11.78
N VAL A 573 20.01 4.77 10.52
CA VAL A 573 18.85 5.42 9.93
C VAL A 573 17.93 4.37 9.33
N GLY A 574 16.76 4.20 9.95
CA GLY A 574 15.61 3.55 9.33
C GLY A 574 14.67 4.61 8.77
N SER A 575 14.26 4.50 7.51
CA SER A 575 13.40 5.50 6.84
C SER A 575 12.04 4.96 6.41
N GLY A 576 11.69 3.73 6.80
CA GLY A 576 10.55 2.98 6.24
C GLY A 576 10.86 2.36 4.87
N GLU A 577 12.09 2.48 4.39
CA GLU A 577 12.56 1.81 3.18
C GLU A 577 12.96 0.34 3.47
N PRO A 578 13.03 -0.52 2.43
CA PRO A 578 13.63 -1.87 2.50
C PRO A 578 15.16 -1.85 2.72
N ALA A 579 15.69 -0.79 3.34
CA ALA A 579 17.09 -0.63 3.64
C ALA A 579 17.29 0.10 4.97
N LEU A 580 18.26 -0.39 5.74
CA LEU A 580 18.80 0.24 6.92
C LEU A 580 20.19 0.79 6.58
N ALA A 581 20.44 2.06 6.83
CA ALA A 581 21.73 2.70 6.54
C ALA A 581 22.41 3.16 7.81
N ALA A 582 23.73 3.02 7.90
CA ALA A 582 24.53 3.76 8.88
C ALA A 582 25.31 4.86 8.18
N LEU A 583 25.18 6.07 8.73
CA LEU A 583 25.90 7.25 8.25
C LEU A 583 27.03 7.57 9.20
N ASP A 584 28.17 7.99 8.66
CA ASP A 584 29.21 8.64 9.44
C ASP A 584 28.70 9.97 9.97
N VAL A 585 28.82 10.19 11.28
CA VAL A 585 28.26 11.38 11.94
C VAL A 585 28.91 12.68 11.47
N LEU A 586 30.18 12.66 11.04
CA LEU A 586 30.92 13.86 10.65
C LEU A 586 30.61 14.29 9.22
N SER A 587 30.49 13.33 8.30
CA SER A 587 30.34 13.59 6.86
C SER A 587 28.92 13.38 6.34
N GLY A 588 28.09 12.58 7.01
CA GLY A 588 26.79 12.14 6.52
C GLY A 588 26.86 11.05 5.44
N GLU A 589 28.06 10.55 5.13
CA GLU A 589 28.24 9.50 4.14
C GLU A 589 27.76 8.15 4.63
N VAL A 590 27.17 7.36 3.73
CA VAL A 590 26.72 5.99 4.02
C VAL A 590 27.95 5.10 4.20
N VAL A 591 28.22 4.66 5.43
CA VAL A 591 29.32 3.75 5.77
C VAL A 591 28.95 2.32 5.38
N TRP A 592 27.77 1.88 5.78
CA TRP A 592 27.19 0.61 5.39
C TRP A 592 25.68 0.72 5.14
N ARG A 593 25.14 -0.23 4.39
CA ARG A 593 23.72 -0.35 4.06
C ARG A 593 23.33 -1.81 4.04
N PHE A 594 22.34 -2.16 4.84
CA PHE A 594 21.75 -3.50 4.92
C PHE A 594 20.35 -3.48 4.29
N CYS A 595 20.03 -4.45 3.43
CA CYS A 595 18.76 -4.49 2.70
C CYS A 595 17.96 -5.77 3.05
N ASP A 596 16.64 -5.64 3.20
CA ASP A 596 15.69 -6.75 3.24
C ASP A 596 14.52 -6.40 2.29
N ARG A 597 13.64 -7.35 1.95
CA ARG A 597 12.43 -7.05 1.16
C ARG A 597 11.40 -6.27 1.98
N LEU A 598 11.45 -6.42 3.31
CA LEU A 598 10.55 -5.76 4.24
C LEU A 598 11.12 -4.40 4.70
N PRO A 599 10.25 -3.41 4.97
CA PRO A 599 10.69 -2.06 5.36
C PRO A 599 11.22 -2.00 6.80
N PHE A 600 12.20 -1.14 7.04
CA PHE A 600 12.70 -0.80 8.38
C PHE A 600 12.00 0.45 8.92
N ALA A 601 10.85 0.26 9.58
CA ALA A 601 10.04 1.34 10.15
C ALA A 601 10.16 1.50 11.67
N SER A 602 10.66 0.47 12.36
CA SER A 602 10.82 0.45 13.81
C SER A 602 12.19 1.01 14.26
N PRO A 603 12.28 1.61 15.46
CA PRO A 603 13.56 2.01 16.02
C PRO A 603 14.48 0.80 16.21
N VAL A 604 15.78 0.97 15.98
CA VAL A 604 16.78 -0.09 16.21
C VAL A 604 17.30 -0.05 17.65
N ALA A 605 17.75 -1.21 18.12
CA ALA A 605 18.48 -1.35 19.37
C ALA A 605 19.96 -1.57 19.07
N VAL A 606 20.83 -0.84 19.77
CA VAL A 606 22.27 -0.89 19.57
C VAL A 606 22.93 -1.06 20.92
N ASP A 607 23.89 -1.97 20.97
CA ASP A 607 24.83 -2.18 22.05
C ASP A 607 26.26 -2.01 21.53
N HIS A 608 27.27 -2.20 22.37
CA HIS A 608 28.67 -2.01 21.99
C HIS A 608 29.07 -2.82 20.75
N ASP A 609 28.65 -4.08 20.65
CA ASP A 609 29.09 -5.01 19.62
C ASP A 609 27.94 -5.59 18.78
N ALA A 610 26.72 -5.14 18.99
CA ALA A 610 25.54 -5.73 18.39
C ALA A 610 24.48 -4.68 18.01
N LEU A 611 23.82 -4.91 16.89
CA LEU A 611 22.68 -4.13 16.43
C LEU A 611 21.52 -5.08 16.14
N PHE A 612 20.35 -4.77 16.69
CA PHE A 612 19.12 -5.50 16.43
C PHE A 612 18.11 -4.60 15.72
N ALA A 613 17.67 -5.04 14.55
CA ALA A 613 16.73 -4.33 13.71
C ALA A 613 15.57 -5.24 13.30
N VAL A 614 14.36 -4.69 13.35
CA VAL A 614 13.15 -5.38 12.90
C VAL A 614 12.77 -4.86 11.52
N ALA A 615 12.68 -5.77 10.55
CA ALA A 615 12.13 -5.52 9.23
C ALA A 615 10.67 -6.02 9.18
N GLY A 616 9.77 -5.19 8.65
CA GLY A 616 8.33 -5.46 8.60
C GLY A 616 7.51 -4.37 9.28
N ASP A 617 6.21 -4.37 8.99
CA ASP A 617 5.28 -3.40 9.55
C ASP A 617 4.57 -3.99 10.78
N GLY A 618 4.81 -3.39 11.95
CA GLY A 618 4.13 -3.73 13.20
C GLY A 618 2.70 -3.18 13.32
N ALA A 619 2.22 -2.38 12.35
CA ALA A 619 0.89 -1.78 12.40
C ALA A 619 -0.24 -2.73 11.95
N PHE A 620 0.06 -3.79 11.19
CA PHE A 620 -0.95 -4.69 10.63
C PHE A 620 -0.71 -6.16 11.00
N VAL A 621 -1.37 -6.62 12.06
CA VAL A 621 -1.41 -8.05 12.43
C VAL A 621 -1.92 -8.87 11.23
N GLY A 622 -1.12 -9.85 10.79
CA GLY A 622 -1.53 -10.84 9.78
C GLY A 622 -1.35 -10.44 8.32
N ARG A 623 -0.85 -9.24 8.01
CA ARG A 623 -0.51 -8.82 6.63
C ARG A 623 1.01 -8.65 6.46
N GLY A 624 1.73 -9.77 6.48
CA GLY A 624 3.17 -9.83 6.25
C GLY A 624 3.92 -10.28 7.51
N GLY A 625 4.87 -11.20 7.35
CA GLY A 625 5.75 -11.60 8.46
C GLY A 625 6.68 -10.45 8.84
N ALA A 626 7.16 -10.45 10.08
CA ALA A 626 8.25 -9.59 10.52
C ALA A 626 9.51 -10.43 10.72
N ARG A 627 10.67 -9.77 10.70
CA ARG A 627 11.96 -10.43 10.79
C ARG A 627 12.88 -9.65 11.71
N LEU A 628 13.59 -10.35 12.57
CA LEU A 628 14.62 -9.79 13.42
C LEU A 628 16.00 -10.08 12.81
N HIS A 629 16.80 -9.04 12.66
CA HIS A 629 18.17 -9.11 12.20
C HIS A 629 19.12 -8.75 13.33
N HIS A 630 20.17 -9.55 13.50
CA HIS A 630 21.34 -9.22 14.31
C HIS A 630 22.49 -8.88 13.38
N LEU A 631 22.92 -7.62 13.40
CA LEU A 631 24.00 -7.09 12.57
C LEU A 631 25.19 -6.69 13.45
N ASP A 632 26.39 -6.75 12.88
CA ASP A 632 27.52 -6.01 13.43
C ASP A 632 27.32 -4.50 13.16
N PRO A 633 27.21 -3.65 14.21
CA PRO A 633 26.90 -2.22 14.04
C PRO A 633 27.95 -1.45 13.22
N TRP A 634 29.15 -2.00 13.05
CA TRP A 634 30.30 -1.31 12.46
C TRP A 634 30.52 -1.67 10.99
N SER A 635 30.36 -2.94 10.62
CA SER A 635 30.45 -3.40 9.24
C SER A 635 29.11 -3.41 8.50
N GLY A 636 27.99 -3.57 9.22
CA GLY A 636 26.66 -3.81 8.66
C GLY A 636 26.42 -5.27 8.23
N GLU A 637 27.37 -6.18 8.51
CA GLU A 637 27.24 -7.61 8.20
C GLU A 637 26.20 -8.28 9.10
N ALA A 638 25.35 -9.13 8.53
CA ALA A 638 24.38 -9.91 9.28
C ALA A 638 25.05 -11.12 9.94
N ARG A 639 24.95 -11.20 11.27
CA ARG A 639 25.38 -12.37 12.05
C ARG A 639 24.36 -13.48 11.98
N TRP A 640 23.08 -13.13 12.15
CA TRP A 640 21.96 -14.03 11.95
C TRP A 640 20.68 -13.26 11.62
N THR A 641 19.69 -13.98 11.11
CA THR A 641 18.38 -13.44 10.74
C THR A 641 17.31 -14.48 11.02
N VAL A 642 16.24 -14.09 11.71
CA VAL A 642 15.15 -14.98 12.11
C VAL A 642 13.81 -14.36 11.77
N ASP A 643 12.93 -15.15 11.15
CA ASP A 643 11.55 -14.76 10.91
C ASP A 643 10.78 -14.85 12.24
N LEU A 644 10.13 -13.76 12.64
CA LEU A 644 9.29 -13.70 13.83
C LEU A 644 7.97 -14.44 13.57
N PRO A 645 7.29 -14.94 14.63
CA PRO A 645 6.01 -15.62 14.48
C PRO A 645 4.98 -14.78 13.68
N LYS A 646 4.31 -15.39 12.69
CA LYS A 646 3.41 -14.66 11.77
C LYS A 646 2.23 -13.94 12.45
N HIS A 647 1.92 -14.31 13.69
CA HIS A 647 0.81 -13.76 14.46
C HIS A 647 1.20 -12.54 15.30
N VAL A 648 2.49 -12.18 15.36
CA VAL A 648 2.98 -11.06 16.16
C VAL A 648 3.12 -9.79 15.33
N ALA A 649 2.86 -8.65 15.96
CA ALA A 649 3.15 -7.34 15.40
C ALA A 649 4.18 -6.63 16.30
N PRO A 650 5.46 -6.57 15.90
CA PRO A 650 6.52 -6.03 16.75
C PRO A 650 6.36 -4.52 16.95
N VAL A 651 6.61 -4.04 18.16
CA VAL A 651 6.45 -2.62 18.53
C VAL A 651 7.70 -2.10 19.23
N GLY A 652 8.13 -0.92 18.83
CA GLY A 652 9.30 -0.25 19.42
C GLY A 652 10.63 -0.89 19.02
N ALA A 653 11.67 -0.54 19.78
CA ALA A 653 12.99 -1.18 19.64
C ALA A 653 13.02 -2.51 20.39
N PRO A 654 13.77 -3.52 19.89
CA PRO A 654 14.08 -4.71 20.68
C PRO A 654 14.71 -4.33 22.03
N LEU A 655 14.29 -5.00 23.10
CA LEU A 655 14.85 -4.84 24.44
C LEU A 655 16.08 -5.75 24.58
N LEU A 656 17.20 -5.19 25.01
CA LEU A 656 18.47 -5.91 25.07
C LEU A 656 18.79 -6.29 26.52
N GLY A 657 18.89 -7.60 26.78
CA GLY A 657 19.53 -8.15 27.98
C GLY A 657 20.91 -8.73 27.66
N PRO A 658 21.62 -9.27 28.66
CA PRO A 658 22.95 -9.85 28.47
C PRO A 658 22.96 -11.00 27.46
N GLU A 659 22.04 -11.95 27.61
CA GLU A 659 21.96 -13.19 26.80
C GLU A 659 20.71 -13.27 25.92
N THR A 660 19.75 -12.36 26.11
CA THR A 660 18.46 -12.40 25.41
C THR A 660 18.17 -11.06 24.75
N VAL A 661 17.69 -11.09 23.51
CA VAL A 661 16.99 -9.98 22.86
C VAL A 661 15.49 -10.26 22.91
N CYS A 662 14.71 -9.32 23.43
CA CYS A 662 13.27 -9.45 23.56
C CYS A 662 12.55 -8.50 22.62
N VAL A 663 11.68 -9.05 21.76
CA VAL A 663 10.80 -8.27 20.89
C VAL A 663 9.44 -8.14 21.56
N VAL A 664 9.05 -6.90 21.84
CA VAL A 664 7.70 -6.58 22.34
C VAL A 664 6.73 -6.61 21.17
N THR A 665 5.59 -7.25 21.35
CA THR A 665 4.61 -7.45 20.30
C THR A 665 3.23 -7.03 20.77
N HIS A 666 2.42 -6.52 19.85
CA HIS A 666 1.01 -6.26 20.08
C HIS A 666 0.18 -7.21 19.21
N GLY A 667 -0.86 -7.78 19.80
CA GLY A 667 -1.77 -8.66 19.09
C GLY A 667 -3.17 -8.63 19.69
N ARG A 668 -4.08 -9.43 19.13
CA ARG A 668 -5.47 -9.54 19.63
C ARG A 668 -5.59 -9.95 21.10
N ARG A 669 -4.54 -10.55 21.66
CA ARG A 669 -4.47 -11.04 23.04
C ARG A 669 -3.81 -10.06 24.01
N GLY A 670 -3.40 -8.87 23.56
CA GLY A 670 -2.68 -7.88 24.36
C GLY A 670 -1.20 -7.79 24.01
N THR A 671 -0.38 -7.48 25.02
CA THR A 671 1.08 -7.33 24.86
C THR A 671 1.76 -8.68 25.02
N GLY A 672 2.49 -9.09 23.98
CA GLY A 672 3.31 -10.31 23.95
C GLY A 672 4.80 -10.01 23.99
N LEU A 673 5.58 -10.99 24.45
CA LEU A 673 7.03 -10.95 24.50
C LEU A 673 7.59 -12.18 23.77
N VAL A 674 8.45 -11.93 22.78
CA VAL A 674 9.23 -12.98 22.11
C VAL A 674 10.68 -12.80 22.52
N GLY A 675 11.19 -13.72 23.32
CA GLY A 675 12.60 -13.75 23.76
C GLY A 675 13.42 -14.64 22.85
N LEU A 676 14.52 -14.12 22.31
CA LEU A 676 15.46 -14.87 21.48
C LEU A 676 16.86 -14.82 22.08
N ASP A 677 17.58 -15.91 21.94
CA ASP A 677 19.00 -15.99 22.28
C ASP A 677 19.79 -14.94 21.48
N ARG A 678 20.51 -14.07 22.18
CA ARG A 678 21.20 -12.94 21.58
C ARG A 678 22.26 -13.39 20.56
N ARG A 679 22.90 -14.54 20.79
CA ARG A 679 24.05 -15.01 20.01
C ARG A 679 23.64 -15.81 18.79
N THR A 680 22.59 -16.62 18.91
CA THR A 680 22.16 -17.60 17.89
C THR A 680 20.85 -17.22 17.21
N GLY A 681 20.02 -16.37 17.82
CA GLY A 681 18.67 -16.07 17.34
C GLY A 681 17.64 -17.15 17.65
N ALA A 682 18.01 -18.23 18.36
CA ALA A 682 17.06 -19.27 18.73
C ALA A 682 15.98 -18.72 19.68
N THR A 683 14.71 -19.00 19.40
CA THR A 683 13.60 -18.60 20.28
C THR A 683 13.72 -19.30 21.63
N ARG A 684 13.77 -18.51 22.71
CA ARG A 684 13.77 -18.99 24.11
C ARG A 684 12.35 -19.12 24.65
N PHE A 685 11.52 -18.10 24.41
CA PHE A 685 10.12 -18.09 24.81
C PHE A 685 9.28 -17.20 23.89
N ASP A 686 7.98 -17.49 23.82
CA ASP A 686 6.95 -16.70 23.16
C ASP A 686 5.69 -16.74 24.04
N LEU A 687 5.34 -15.61 24.64
CA LEU A 687 4.25 -15.54 25.63
C LEU A 687 3.46 -14.24 25.55
N THR A 688 2.22 -14.28 26.03
CA THR A 688 1.42 -13.09 26.29
C THR A 688 1.66 -12.64 27.74
N ALA A 689 2.23 -11.45 27.93
CA ALA A 689 2.60 -10.94 29.26
C ALA A 689 1.38 -10.36 30.00
N CYS A 690 0.51 -9.65 29.27
CA CYS A 690 -0.73 -9.07 29.79
C CYS A 690 -1.77 -8.88 28.67
N ALA A 691 -3.05 -8.84 29.06
CA ALA A 691 -4.16 -8.72 28.12
C ALA A 691 -4.32 -7.32 27.51
N ALA A 692 -3.79 -6.28 28.18
CA ALA A 692 -3.81 -4.91 27.70
C ALA A 692 -2.47 -4.51 27.05
N THR A 693 -2.47 -3.35 26.41
CA THR A 693 -1.27 -2.63 25.95
C THR A 693 -0.37 -2.30 27.15
N ALA A 694 0.94 -2.32 26.94
CA ALA A 694 1.90 -2.10 28.00
C ALA A 694 3.19 -1.46 27.48
N SER A 695 3.83 -0.70 28.37
CA SER A 695 5.23 -0.30 28.19
C SER A 695 6.14 -1.35 28.81
N CYS A 696 7.24 -1.68 28.13
CA CYS A 696 8.18 -2.71 28.58
C CYS A 696 9.60 -2.15 28.69
N LEU A 697 10.33 -2.54 29.73
CA LEU A 697 11.72 -2.19 29.95
C LEU A 697 12.52 -3.44 30.36
N MET A 698 13.67 -3.68 29.73
CA MET A 698 14.63 -4.68 30.21
C MET A 698 15.54 -4.06 31.26
N VAL A 699 15.61 -4.69 32.43
CA VAL A 699 16.57 -4.38 33.49
C VAL A 699 17.27 -5.69 33.87
N ASP A 700 18.56 -5.77 33.58
CA ASP A 700 19.39 -6.97 33.74
C ASP A 700 18.77 -8.21 33.07
N ASP A 701 18.21 -9.12 33.87
CA ASP A 701 17.59 -10.37 33.44
C ASP A 701 16.07 -10.40 33.63
N VAL A 702 15.44 -9.22 33.80
CA VAL A 702 13.98 -9.06 33.95
C VAL A 702 13.42 -8.08 32.92
N VAL A 703 12.41 -8.52 32.19
CA VAL A 703 11.53 -7.64 31.40
C VAL A 703 10.39 -7.17 32.31
N VAL A 704 10.39 -5.89 32.65
CA VAL A 704 9.30 -5.28 33.41
C VAL A 704 8.25 -4.75 32.45
N VAL A 705 7.02 -5.21 32.63
CA VAL A 705 5.85 -4.88 31.82
C VAL A 705 4.91 -4.04 32.67
N ASN A 706 4.64 -2.81 32.24
CA ASN A 706 3.72 -1.88 32.86
C ASN A 706 2.47 -1.74 31.99
N SER A 707 1.39 -2.39 32.40
CA SER A 707 0.16 -2.50 31.62
C SER A 707 -0.82 -1.36 31.89
N GLU A 708 -1.56 -0.95 30.85
CA GLU A 708 -2.70 -0.03 30.97
C GLU A 708 -3.83 -0.56 31.86
N ALA A 709 -3.85 -1.88 32.13
CA ALA A 709 -4.81 -2.49 33.05
C ALA A 709 -4.42 -2.35 34.54
N GLY A 710 -3.38 -1.57 34.88
CA GLY A 710 -2.92 -1.41 36.26
C GLY A 710 -2.08 -2.58 36.77
N GLU A 711 -1.52 -3.39 35.89
CA GLU A 711 -0.66 -4.52 36.22
C GLU A 711 0.83 -4.19 36.00
N ILE A 712 1.66 -4.50 36.99
CA ILE A 712 3.13 -4.55 36.83
C ILE A 712 3.56 -6.01 36.86
N VAL A 713 4.16 -6.49 35.78
CA VAL A 713 4.62 -7.88 35.65
C VAL A 713 6.13 -7.89 35.42
N GLY A 714 6.86 -8.66 36.22
CA GLY A 714 8.27 -8.96 35.98
C GLY A 714 8.40 -10.32 35.32
N VAL A 715 8.96 -10.37 34.12
CA VAL A 715 9.16 -11.60 33.34
C VAL A 715 10.65 -11.90 33.24
N GLY A 716 11.07 -13.12 33.57
CA GLY A 716 12.46 -13.55 33.42
C GLY A 716 12.89 -13.53 31.96
N ALA A 717 14.01 -12.87 31.66
CA ALA A 717 14.53 -12.76 30.30
C ALA A 717 15.16 -14.06 29.77
N HIS A 718 15.42 -15.04 30.63
CA HIS A 718 16.00 -16.33 30.21
C HIS A 718 14.93 -17.33 29.77
N ASP A 719 13.88 -17.48 30.56
CA ASP A 719 12.89 -18.56 30.48
C ASP A 719 11.46 -18.07 30.20
N GLY A 720 11.22 -16.75 30.27
CA GLY A 720 9.88 -16.18 30.15
C GLY A 720 9.00 -16.40 31.40
N ALA A 721 9.54 -16.91 32.50
CA ALA A 721 8.75 -17.16 33.70
C ALA A 721 8.35 -15.84 34.38
N VAL A 722 7.11 -15.73 34.83
CA VAL A 722 6.66 -14.58 35.63
C VAL A 722 7.32 -14.66 37.01
N ARG A 723 8.19 -13.71 37.33
CA ARG A 723 8.88 -13.59 38.62
C ARG A 723 7.99 -12.95 39.68
N TYR A 724 7.25 -11.91 39.28
CA TYR A 724 6.31 -11.22 40.15
C TYR A 724 5.18 -10.59 39.33
N ARG A 725 4.05 -10.37 39.99
CA ARG A 725 2.89 -9.67 39.43
C ARG A 725 2.27 -8.83 40.54
N HIS A 726 2.10 -7.54 40.28
CA HIS A 726 1.36 -6.62 41.13
C HIS A 726 0.15 -6.11 40.36
N VAL A 727 -1.03 -6.20 40.98
CA VAL A 727 -2.25 -5.60 40.47
C VAL A 727 -2.53 -4.39 41.36
N ILE A 728 -2.31 -3.20 40.81
CA ILE A 728 -2.34 -1.93 41.56
C ILE A 728 -3.70 -1.27 41.46
N ALA A 729 -4.29 -1.28 40.27
CA ALA A 729 -5.64 -0.78 40.03
C ALA A 729 -6.48 -1.92 39.45
N GLY A 730 -7.59 -2.24 40.12
CA GLY A 730 -8.53 -3.26 39.69
C GLY A 730 -9.60 -2.66 38.77
N GLY A 731 -9.29 -2.47 37.49
CA GLY A 731 -10.30 -2.13 36.49
C GLY A 731 -9.92 -1.03 35.51
N VAL A 732 -10.69 -0.96 34.42
CA VAL A 732 -10.51 -0.04 33.29
C VAL A 732 -11.05 1.38 33.61
N GLU A 733 -11.77 1.56 34.72
CA GLU A 733 -12.45 2.81 35.08
C GLU A 733 -11.55 3.71 35.94
N GLY A 734 -11.11 4.83 35.37
CA GLY A 734 -10.28 5.86 36.01
C GLY A 734 -9.43 6.63 34.99
N ASP A 735 -9.03 7.86 35.32
CA ASP A 735 -8.09 8.62 34.49
C ASP A 735 -6.69 7.97 34.52
N ARG A 736 -6.05 7.88 33.35
CA ARG A 736 -4.81 7.12 33.15
C ARG A 736 -3.68 7.97 32.60
N PRO A 737 -2.43 7.66 32.96
CA PRO A 737 -1.28 8.30 32.36
C PRO A 737 -1.22 8.08 30.85
N ARG A 738 -0.94 9.15 30.10
CA ARG A 738 -0.62 9.05 28.67
C ARG A 738 0.68 8.31 28.38
N ARG A 739 1.58 8.18 29.37
CA ARG A 739 2.85 7.47 29.24
C ARG A 739 3.04 6.50 30.39
N LEU A 740 3.23 5.23 30.03
CA LEU A 740 3.47 4.15 30.97
C LEU A 740 4.94 3.75 31.10
N GLU A 741 5.86 4.50 30.48
CA GLU A 741 7.29 4.19 30.48
C GLU A 741 7.88 4.22 31.90
N PRO A 742 8.35 3.06 32.43
CA PRO A 742 9.02 3.03 33.72
C PRO A 742 10.36 3.75 33.68
N VAL A 743 10.73 4.42 34.78
CA VAL A 743 12.00 5.15 34.90
C VAL A 743 12.91 4.43 35.90
N LEU A 744 14.03 3.89 35.44
CA LEU A 744 15.06 3.29 36.30
C LEU A 744 16.03 4.37 36.81
N ARG A 745 16.11 4.54 38.13
CA ARG A 745 17.06 5.44 38.79
C ARG A 745 17.62 4.82 40.06
N SER A 746 18.95 4.80 40.14
CA SER A 746 19.69 4.33 41.31
C SER A 746 19.26 2.92 41.77
N GLY A 747 18.89 2.02 40.85
CA GLY A 747 18.41 0.66 41.17
C GLY A 747 16.93 0.54 41.54
N ALA A 748 16.21 1.65 41.70
CA ALA A 748 14.77 1.67 41.92
C ALA A 748 14.02 1.97 40.61
N LEU A 749 12.91 1.28 40.37
CA LEU A 749 12.06 1.47 39.21
C LEU A 749 10.81 2.28 39.58
N PHE A 750 10.66 3.45 38.98
CA PHE A 750 9.50 4.31 39.17
C PHE A 750 8.51 4.03 38.05
N VAL A 751 7.33 3.54 38.42
CA VAL A 751 6.33 3.03 37.50
C VAL A 751 5.09 3.93 37.56
N PRO A 752 4.78 4.66 36.49
CA PRO A 752 3.57 5.50 36.43
C PRO A 752 2.33 4.64 36.19
N GLN A 753 1.34 4.83 37.05
CA GLN A 753 -0.04 4.32 36.99
C GLN A 753 -0.97 5.48 37.41
N ASN A 754 -2.15 5.23 38.01
CA ASN A 754 -2.93 6.30 38.65
C ASN A 754 -2.09 7.08 39.68
N GLU A 755 -1.08 6.43 40.25
CA GLU A 755 -0.06 7.01 41.11
C GLU A 755 1.33 6.49 40.68
N VAL A 756 2.41 7.05 41.24
CA VAL A 756 3.77 6.57 40.95
C VAL A 756 4.21 5.55 42.00
N HIS A 757 4.37 4.30 41.57
CA HIS A 757 4.86 3.21 42.41
C HIS A 757 6.36 3.01 42.22
N VAL A 758 7.08 2.76 43.31
CA VAL A 758 8.52 2.48 43.26
C VAL A 758 8.75 1.03 43.60
N VAL A 759 9.29 0.28 42.64
CA VAL A 759 9.44 -1.17 42.69
C VAL A 759 10.90 -1.54 42.48
N ARG A 760 11.38 -2.59 43.15
CA ARG A 760 12.69 -3.18 42.84
C ARG A 760 12.57 -4.06 41.58
N PRO A 761 13.37 -3.81 40.52
CA PRO A 761 13.25 -4.56 39.26
C PRO A 761 13.41 -6.09 39.39
N ARG A 762 14.29 -6.55 40.29
CA ARG A 762 14.70 -7.96 40.35
C ARG A 762 13.63 -8.90 40.91
N ASP A 763 12.95 -8.49 41.97
CA ASP A 763 12.01 -9.30 42.77
C ASP A 763 10.60 -8.69 42.87
N GLY A 764 10.41 -7.47 42.37
CA GLY A 764 9.15 -6.76 42.45
C GLY A 764 8.84 -6.18 43.83
N ALA A 765 9.79 -6.13 44.78
CA ALA A 765 9.50 -5.58 46.10
C ALA A 765 9.05 -4.10 46.00
N LEU A 766 7.91 -3.77 46.61
CA LEU A 766 7.42 -2.39 46.65
C LEU A 766 8.28 -1.57 47.64
N LEU A 767 9.10 -0.68 47.08
CA LEU A 767 10.01 0.18 47.83
C LEU A 767 9.29 1.44 48.33
N GLY A 768 8.31 1.95 47.60
CA GLY A 768 7.60 3.16 48.01
C GLY A 768 6.50 3.57 47.05
N LYS A 769 5.83 4.67 47.39
CA LYS A 769 4.75 5.27 46.61
C LYS A 769 4.85 6.79 46.74
N VAL A 770 4.72 7.51 45.63
CA VAL A 770 4.73 8.97 45.62
C VAL A 770 3.30 9.46 45.89
N PRO A 771 3.08 10.32 46.91
CA PRO A 771 1.76 10.82 47.27
C PRO A 771 1.37 11.98 46.34
N THR A 772 1.04 11.67 45.09
CA THR A 772 0.61 12.66 44.10
C THR A 772 -0.88 12.51 43.81
N ASP A 773 -1.57 13.65 43.77
CA ASP A 773 -2.96 13.72 43.32
C ASP A 773 -3.05 13.98 41.80
N LEU A 774 -1.90 14.12 41.12
CA LEU A 774 -1.81 14.35 39.68
C LEU A 774 -1.68 13.03 38.93
N ILE A 775 -2.32 12.94 37.77
CA ILE A 775 -2.11 11.82 36.85
C ILE A 775 -0.71 11.95 36.23
N PRO A 776 0.18 10.94 36.38
CA PRO A 776 1.57 11.04 35.94
C PRO A 776 1.75 10.84 34.43
N ASP A 777 1.14 11.70 33.61
CA ASP A 777 1.26 11.69 32.13
C ASP A 777 2.70 11.83 31.64
N LEU A 778 3.54 12.51 32.41
CA LEU A 778 4.98 12.55 32.24
C LEU A 778 5.67 12.40 33.60
N LEU A 779 6.55 11.40 33.69
CA LEU A 779 7.37 11.13 34.85
C LEU A 779 8.85 11.46 34.55
N ARG A 780 9.47 12.25 35.42
CA ARG A 780 10.92 12.47 35.46
C ARG A 780 11.45 12.21 36.86
N VAL A 781 12.62 11.59 36.93
CA VAL A 781 13.28 11.27 38.19
C VAL A 781 14.75 11.62 38.07
N ASP A 782 15.24 12.41 39.03
CA ASP A 782 16.61 12.91 39.04
C ASP A 782 17.60 11.94 39.72
N GLU A 783 18.84 12.37 39.84
CA GLU A 783 19.93 11.61 40.48
C GLU A 783 19.74 11.38 41.98
N ARG A 784 18.95 12.21 42.65
CA ARG A 784 18.62 12.11 44.08
C ARG A 784 17.36 11.29 44.34
N CYS A 785 16.74 10.78 43.27
CA CYS A 785 15.42 10.17 43.28
C CYS A 785 14.29 11.16 43.61
N ASP A 786 14.50 12.47 43.46
CA ASP A 786 13.39 13.43 43.48
C ASP A 786 12.54 13.21 42.23
N VAL A 787 11.21 13.24 42.41
CA VAL A 787 10.23 12.87 41.39
C VAL A 787 9.48 14.10 40.92
N TYR A 788 9.38 14.25 39.61
CA TYR A 788 8.66 15.33 38.95
C TYR A 788 7.54 14.74 38.11
N VAL A 789 6.31 15.15 38.40
CA VAL A 789 5.09 14.63 37.80
C VAL A 789 4.40 15.76 37.06
N ALA A 790 4.16 15.57 35.77
CA ALA A 790 3.43 16.50 34.93
C ALA A 790 2.14 15.87 34.42
N GLU A 791 1.04 16.61 34.53
CA GLU A 791 -0.30 16.24 34.09
C GLU A 791 -0.75 17.16 32.95
N GLU A 792 -1.40 16.61 31.93
CA GLU A 792 -1.84 17.37 30.75
C GLU A 792 -2.79 18.52 31.08
N SER A 793 -3.51 18.44 32.22
CA SER A 793 -4.37 19.51 32.74
C SER A 793 -3.62 20.84 32.96
N GLY A 794 -2.29 20.80 33.00
CA GLY A 794 -1.43 21.96 33.19
C GLY A 794 -0.84 22.05 34.59
N HIS A 795 -0.69 20.94 35.31
CA HIS A 795 -0.05 20.92 36.62
C HIS A 795 1.29 20.18 36.59
N LEU A 796 2.28 20.73 37.29
CA LEU A 796 3.58 20.13 37.49
C LEU A 796 3.88 20.10 39.00
N ALA A 797 4.18 18.94 39.55
CA ALA A 797 4.53 18.77 40.96
C ALA A 797 5.91 18.15 41.12
N ALA A 798 6.62 18.57 42.17
CA ALA A 798 7.89 17.98 42.57
C ALA A 798 7.80 17.36 43.98
N PHE A 799 8.43 16.21 44.12
CA PHE A 799 8.46 15.42 45.35
C PHE A 799 9.90 15.11 45.71
N ALA A 800 10.31 15.44 46.94
CA ALA A 800 11.62 15.11 47.46
C ALA A 800 11.63 13.67 47.95
N ALA A 801 12.70 12.93 47.65
CA ALA A 801 12.99 11.70 48.37
C ALA A 801 13.46 12.06 49.80
N ALA A 802 12.79 11.52 50.82
CA ALA A 802 13.12 11.78 52.21
C ALA A 802 14.50 11.22 52.59
N PRO A 803 15.21 11.83 53.56
CA PRO A 803 16.50 11.35 54.02
C PRO A 803 16.42 9.91 54.53
N ARG A 804 17.44 9.11 54.18
CA ARG A 804 17.54 7.69 54.53
C ARG A 804 18.39 7.54 55.77
N LEU A 805 17.83 6.93 56.82
CA LEU A 805 18.62 6.36 57.89
C LEU A 805 19.07 4.98 57.43
N SER A 806 20.36 4.82 57.13
CA SER A 806 20.97 3.51 56.98
C SER A 806 21.69 3.19 58.29
N LEU A 807 21.44 2.00 58.84
CA LEU A 807 22.22 1.47 59.95
C LEU A 807 23.56 1.07 59.34
N VAL A 808 24.61 1.85 59.62
CA VAL A 808 25.98 1.45 59.27
C VAL A 808 26.31 0.27 60.19
N GLN A 809 26.41 -0.93 59.63
CA GLN A 809 26.88 -2.12 60.33
C GLN A 809 28.40 -2.16 60.38
#